data_AF-V7PHF3-F1
#
_entry.id   AF-V7PHF3-F1
#
_cell.length_a   1.000
_cell.length_b   1.000
_cell.length_c   1.000
_cell.angle_alpha   90.00
_cell.angle_beta   90.00
_cell.angle_gamma   90.00
#
_symmetry.space_group_name_H-M   'P 1'
#
loop_
_entity.id
_entity.type
_entity.pdbx_description
1 polymer ?
#
loop_
_entity_poly.entity_id
_entity_poly.type
_entity_poly.pdbx_seq_one_letter_code
_entity_poly.pdbx_strand_id
1 'polypeptide(L)'
;MKKIINGIEKLKTFGEVRKFDVVFRNGRSNINLIEQKKYISILLDKSGYRKFEKTHSIFDRNKKILRETPNNYTIIALLSLVCTPGFFYKKYNSMKNNVASCSNLEKTYLLNKEDIKNGEMKEVKVNNDKDTVLVINIDNNYYCVGPKCPHYSAPLRLGLLTKEYVTCPWHDAKFDIKTGECINGPSFDDIPKYNVIVEDDKIYAYIPKEIALFEKKKICPCNGTKSCEKGKKKKIVIIGGGAATLGAIESFLKIGFDGEIIICSQDSYKPYDKPTLSKNISNLDTSLELYNEIKLKDDKYYDRENITYMLNTTVEKLDDENKKIYLQNGKEIEYDQILITTGLRPAPSPIQNNIQVNNLFTLNRLDDNIKIGSVAKEGTKCVIIGSSFIACELTSSLKKKNVNISMVSKNSVPFIGAFGDKIGNIVFNILKEKNVDFYPNTYPVEYIIDNSYFGLKKKNKTIHGVKLNTGEIIKCDYVIEALGCKPNSEFLNNKFKNEQGFILVDKHFKVKDSQDIYAAGDVCVFPYFVTGEPVNICHWNVAIQQGRIAANNMISNNKESYNFIPFFNTNIFGKNFRYSGFVKDYEKIIYEGDVSKYNFVAYFVKNNKIDAILTLGNNKMAALNECLLKNKVPKVYELEAGLKNSDTMILSLKN
;
A
#
# COMPACT_ATOMS: atom_id res chain seq x y z
N MET A 1 2.57 -58.25 8.11
CA MET A 1 3.44 -57.34 8.90
C MET A 1 4.93 -57.48 8.58
N LYS A 2 5.58 -58.65 8.63
CA LYS A 2 7.02 -58.78 8.28
C LYS A 2 7.40 -58.37 6.83
N LYS A 3 6.51 -58.51 5.84
CA LYS A 3 6.74 -57.96 4.47
C LYS A 3 6.54 -56.45 4.33
N ILE A 4 5.86 -55.80 5.29
CA ILE A 4 5.63 -54.35 5.29
C ILE A 4 6.79 -53.64 6.03
N ILE A 5 7.35 -54.28 7.06
CA ILE A 5 8.52 -53.76 7.79
C ILE A 5 9.77 -53.72 6.89
N ASN A 6 10.02 -54.76 6.07
CA ASN A 6 11.13 -54.76 5.10
C ASN A 6 10.97 -53.75 3.94
N GLY A 7 9.75 -53.28 3.65
CA GLY A 7 9.51 -52.27 2.62
C GLY A 7 9.80 -50.85 3.10
N ILE A 8 9.63 -50.59 4.40
CA ILE A 8 9.82 -49.26 5.01
C ILE A 8 11.30 -48.98 5.29
N GLU A 9 12.12 -50.01 5.57
CA GLU A 9 13.58 -49.84 5.73
C GLU A 9 14.29 -49.55 4.40
N LYS A 10 13.78 -50.03 3.26
CA LYS A 10 14.32 -49.71 1.92
C LYS A 10 14.01 -48.29 1.43
N LEU A 11 13.06 -47.59 2.05
CA LEU A 11 12.68 -46.21 1.70
C LEU A 11 13.45 -45.15 2.49
N LYS A 12 14.27 -45.53 3.49
CA LYS A 12 15.11 -44.61 4.25
C LYS A 12 16.50 -44.37 3.64
N THR A 13 16.86 -45.07 2.57
CA THR A 13 18.18 -44.98 1.93
C THR A 13 18.09 -44.58 0.46
N PHE A 14 17.42 -43.48 0.15
CA PHE A 14 17.68 -42.72 -1.08
C PHE A 14 17.47 -41.23 -0.80
N GLY A 15 18.60 -40.52 -0.69
CA GLY A 15 18.65 -39.06 -0.67
C GLY A 15 18.33 -38.47 -2.04
N GLU A 16 18.15 -37.14 -2.03
CA GLU A 16 17.85 -36.26 -3.17
C GLU A 16 16.41 -36.27 -3.70
N VAL A 17 15.56 -35.39 -3.16
CA VAL A 17 14.35 -34.92 -3.86
C VAL A 17 14.76 -33.77 -4.79
N ARG A 18 15.09 -34.12 -6.04
CA ARG A 18 15.07 -33.18 -7.17
C ARG A 18 13.63 -32.96 -7.65
N LYS A 19 13.39 -31.73 -8.13
CA LYS A 19 12.16 -31.21 -8.77
C LYS A 19 11.41 -32.23 -9.62
N PHE A 20 10.09 -32.25 -9.48
CA PHE A 20 9.19 -32.73 -10.53
C PHE A 20 8.22 -31.60 -10.92
N ASP A 21 8.52 -30.98 -12.07
CA ASP A 21 7.56 -30.24 -12.88
C ASP A 21 6.63 -31.26 -13.57
N VAL A 22 5.32 -31.13 -13.37
CA VAL A 22 4.33 -31.86 -14.18
C VAL A 22 3.67 -30.87 -15.13
N VAL A 23 4.08 -30.96 -16.39
CA VAL A 23 3.47 -30.31 -17.55
C VAL A 23 2.14 -31.02 -17.85
N PHE A 24 1.01 -30.34 -17.67
CA PHE A 24 -0.28 -30.81 -18.20
C PHE A 24 -0.41 -30.36 -19.65
N ARG A 25 -0.08 -31.25 -20.60
CA ARG A 25 -0.55 -31.19 -21.98
C ARG A 25 -1.62 -32.28 -22.17
N ASN A 26 -2.79 -31.86 -22.62
CA ASN A 26 -3.84 -32.62 -23.31
C ASN A 26 -4.21 -34.03 -22.78
N GLY A 27 -5.42 -34.12 -22.21
CA GLY A 27 -6.42 -35.14 -22.56
C GLY A 27 -6.12 -36.64 -22.32
N ARG A 28 -6.86 -37.21 -21.35
CA ARG A 28 -7.17 -38.65 -21.14
C ARG A 28 -6.02 -39.59 -20.76
N SER A 29 -6.07 -40.10 -19.53
CA SER A 29 -5.73 -41.51 -19.26
C SER A 29 -6.39 -42.03 -17.97
N ASN A 30 -6.87 -43.27 -18.05
CA ASN A 30 -7.64 -44.02 -17.06
C ASN A 30 -6.75 -44.55 -15.92
N ILE A 31 -7.13 -44.29 -14.67
CA ILE A 31 -6.66 -45.04 -13.50
C ILE A 31 -7.87 -45.65 -12.80
N ASN A 32 -7.77 -46.94 -12.45
CA ASN A 32 -8.86 -47.80 -12.03
C ASN A 32 -9.39 -47.42 -10.63
N LEU A 33 -10.72 -47.27 -10.49
CA LEU A 33 -11.45 -46.79 -9.29
C LEU A 33 -11.20 -47.63 -8.01
N ILE A 34 -10.67 -48.84 -8.14
CA ILE A 34 -10.45 -49.77 -7.02
C ILE A 34 -9.20 -49.40 -6.20
N GLU A 35 -8.17 -48.81 -6.82
CA GLU A 35 -6.95 -48.40 -6.09
C GLU A 35 -7.14 -47.09 -5.32
N GLN A 36 -7.96 -46.17 -5.82
CA GLN A 36 -8.28 -44.90 -5.13
C GLN A 36 -9.06 -45.14 -3.82
N LYS A 37 -9.95 -46.13 -3.77
CA LYS A 37 -10.72 -46.46 -2.55
C LYS A 37 -9.84 -46.99 -1.42
N LYS A 38 -8.76 -47.70 -1.73
CA LYS A 38 -7.82 -48.24 -0.73
C LYS A 38 -6.95 -47.16 -0.08
N TYR A 39 -6.64 -46.09 -0.82
CA TYR A 39 -5.86 -44.95 -0.29
C TYR A 39 -6.68 -44.06 0.65
N ILE A 40 -7.99 -43.91 0.39
CA ILE A 40 -8.88 -43.06 1.21
C ILE A 40 -9.19 -43.71 2.57
N SER A 41 -9.31 -45.05 2.66
CA SER A 41 -9.57 -45.70 3.95
C SER A 41 -8.37 -45.64 4.92
N ILE A 42 -7.15 -45.47 4.42
CA ILE A 42 -5.93 -45.37 5.24
C ILE A 42 -5.75 -43.95 5.83
N LEU A 43 -6.27 -42.93 5.15
CA LEU A 43 -6.19 -41.53 5.59
C LEU A 43 -7.25 -41.17 6.65
N LEU A 44 -8.42 -41.78 6.58
CA LEU A 44 -9.53 -41.50 7.51
C LEU A 44 -9.35 -42.14 8.90
N ASP A 45 -8.52 -43.19 9.02
CA ASP A 45 -8.32 -43.92 10.29
C ASP A 45 -7.20 -43.31 11.16
N LYS A 46 -6.48 -42.29 10.67
CA LYS A 46 -5.33 -41.66 11.37
C LYS A 46 -5.58 -40.26 11.92
N SER A 47 -6.79 -39.71 11.80
CA SER A 47 -7.14 -38.41 12.40
C SER A 47 -8.14 -38.60 13.53
N GLY A 48 -7.67 -38.40 14.77
CA GLY A 48 -8.38 -38.70 16.01
C GLY A 48 -9.72 -37.98 16.15
N TYR A 49 -10.80 -38.75 16.05
CA TYR A 49 -12.15 -38.37 16.43
C TYR A 49 -12.34 -38.56 17.95
N ARG A 50 -11.91 -37.59 18.78
CA ARG A 50 -12.37 -37.46 20.18
C ARG A 50 -12.31 -36.01 20.66
N LYS A 51 -13.37 -35.26 20.33
CA LYS A 51 -13.98 -34.15 21.09
C LYS A 51 -14.78 -33.29 20.10
N PHE A 52 -16.03 -33.64 19.84
CA PHE A 52 -17.05 -32.69 19.34
C PHE A 52 -18.42 -33.37 19.38
N GLU A 53 -18.81 -33.84 20.57
CA GLU A 53 -20.22 -34.05 20.89
C GLU A 53 -20.64 -32.97 21.88
N LYS A 54 -21.70 -32.25 21.50
CA LYS A 54 -22.44 -31.17 22.21
C LYS A 54 -22.28 -29.80 21.58
N THR A 55 -23.01 -29.60 20.48
CA THR A 55 -23.98 -28.50 20.27
C THR A 55 -24.43 -28.56 18.81
N HIS A 56 -25.68 -28.99 18.57
CA HIS A 56 -26.34 -28.91 17.27
C HIS A 56 -27.76 -28.40 17.46
N SER A 57 -28.09 -27.28 16.81
CA SER A 57 -29.41 -27.00 16.24
C SER A 57 -29.23 -26.00 15.10
N ILE A 58 -28.82 -26.47 13.92
CA ILE A 58 -28.89 -25.72 12.63
C ILE A 58 -28.72 -26.68 11.43
N PHE A 59 -28.23 -27.90 11.61
CA PHE A 59 -27.99 -28.85 10.50
C PHE A 59 -29.20 -29.68 10.02
N ASP A 60 -30.35 -29.63 10.68
CA ASP A 60 -31.50 -30.45 10.28
C ASP A 60 -32.37 -29.87 9.15
N ARG A 61 -32.06 -28.67 8.63
CA ARG A 61 -32.85 -28.08 7.52
C ARG A 61 -32.35 -28.39 6.10
N ASN A 62 -31.21 -29.05 5.91
CA ASN A 62 -30.64 -29.30 4.57
C ASN A 62 -30.47 -30.77 4.18
N LYS A 63 -31.11 -31.72 4.89
CA LYS A 63 -31.05 -33.16 4.55
C LYS A 63 -31.84 -33.55 3.29
N LYS A 64 -32.62 -32.64 2.69
CA LYS A 64 -33.52 -32.96 1.57
C LYS A 64 -32.99 -32.61 0.17
N ILE A 65 -31.85 -31.92 0.04
CA ILE A 65 -31.33 -31.45 -1.26
C ILE A 65 -30.16 -32.33 -1.80
N LEU A 66 -29.64 -33.27 -1.02
CA LEU A 66 -28.43 -34.04 -1.40
C LEU A 66 -28.69 -35.47 -1.91
N ARG A 67 -29.94 -35.86 -2.21
CA ARG A 67 -30.23 -37.25 -2.63
C ARG A 67 -30.37 -37.49 -4.14
N GLU A 68 -30.34 -36.47 -5.00
CA GLU A 68 -30.54 -36.69 -6.44
C GLU A 68 -29.60 -35.83 -7.28
N THR A 69 -28.40 -36.36 -7.58
CA THR A 69 -27.65 -36.30 -8.87
C THR A 69 -26.15 -36.54 -8.63
N PRO A 70 -25.51 -37.53 -9.30
CA PRO A 70 -24.07 -37.71 -9.26
C PRO A 70 -23.44 -36.88 -10.39
N ASN A 71 -22.90 -35.71 -10.08
CA ASN A 71 -22.14 -34.94 -11.06
C ASN A 71 -20.66 -34.82 -10.64
N ASN A 72 -19.77 -35.17 -11.56
CA ASN A 72 -18.30 -35.21 -11.38
C ASN A 72 -17.67 -33.87 -10.92
N TYR A 73 -18.44 -32.78 -10.92
CA TYR A 73 -18.01 -31.46 -10.47
C TYR A 73 -17.89 -31.33 -8.94
N THR A 74 -18.62 -32.14 -8.17
CA THR A 74 -18.60 -32.04 -6.70
C THR A 74 -17.33 -32.63 -6.09
N ILE A 75 -16.73 -33.63 -6.75
CA ILE A 75 -15.47 -34.26 -6.31
C ILE A 75 -14.25 -33.39 -6.68
N ILE A 76 -14.29 -32.69 -7.82
CA ILE A 76 -13.24 -31.75 -8.22
C ILE A 76 -13.25 -30.50 -7.33
N ALA A 77 -14.43 -30.01 -6.92
CA ALA A 77 -14.56 -28.92 -5.95
C ALA A 77 -14.05 -29.27 -4.55
N LEU A 78 -14.17 -30.53 -4.14
CA LEU A 78 -13.64 -31.01 -2.85
C LEU A 78 -12.12 -31.22 -2.88
N LEU A 79 -11.54 -31.61 -4.02
CA LEU A 79 -10.08 -31.75 -4.19
C LEU A 79 -9.36 -30.39 -4.36
N SER A 80 -9.99 -29.38 -4.95
CA SER A 80 -9.41 -28.02 -5.06
C SER A 80 -9.36 -27.27 -3.72
N LEU A 81 -10.21 -27.64 -2.77
CA LEU A 81 -10.22 -27.12 -1.40
C LEU A 81 -9.12 -27.71 -0.49
N VAL A 82 -8.49 -28.83 -0.88
CA VAL A 82 -7.47 -29.53 -0.07
C VAL A 82 -6.04 -29.28 -0.57
N CYS A 83 -5.87 -28.78 -1.80
CA CYS A 83 -4.55 -28.51 -2.40
C CYS A 83 -4.21 -27.01 -2.57
N THR A 84 -4.97 -26.10 -1.97
CA THR A 84 -4.58 -24.68 -1.85
C THR A 84 -4.06 -24.41 -0.43
N PRO A 85 -2.77 -24.08 -0.24
CA PRO A 85 -2.20 -23.79 1.08
C PRO A 85 -2.75 -22.52 1.78
N GLY A 86 -3.82 -21.92 1.28
CA GLY A 86 -4.32 -20.60 1.68
C GLY A 86 -5.64 -20.58 2.44
N PHE A 87 -6.39 -21.69 2.54
CA PHE A 87 -7.78 -21.64 3.03
C PHE A 87 -8.00 -22.05 4.50
N PHE A 88 -7.02 -22.68 5.15
CA PHE A 88 -7.17 -23.17 6.54
C PHE A 88 -6.71 -22.20 7.63
N TYR A 89 -6.24 -20.99 7.31
CA TYR A 89 -5.79 -20.02 8.31
C TYR A 89 -6.81 -18.93 8.67
N LYS A 90 -8.08 -19.06 8.27
CA LYS A 90 -9.07 -17.98 8.46
C LYS A 90 -10.43 -18.47 8.91
N LYS A 91 -10.48 -19.13 10.08
CA LYS A 91 -11.69 -19.20 10.90
C LYS A 91 -11.36 -19.77 12.27
N TYR A 92 -11.20 -18.91 13.27
CA TYR A 92 -11.70 -19.11 14.64
C TYR A 92 -11.43 -17.82 15.43
N ASN A 93 -12.47 -17.02 15.65
CA ASN A 93 -12.89 -16.53 16.97
C ASN A 93 -13.98 -15.47 16.80
N SER A 94 -15.22 -15.91 17.07
CA SER A 94 -16.32 -15.01 17.41
C SER A 94 -16.16 -14.58 18.86
N MET A 95 -16.26 -13.27 19.09
CA MET A 95 -16.75 -12.65 20.34
C MET A 95 -16.28 -13.31 21.64
N LYS A 96 -15.08 -12.94 22.12
CA LYS A 96 -14.82 -12.81 23.56
C LYS A 96 -14.04 -11.52 23.81
N ASN A 97 -14.48 -10.75 24.79
CA ASN A 97 -13.79 -9.55 25.25
C ASN A 97 -12.42 -9.96 25.81
N ASN A 98 -11.34 -9.77 25.04
CA ASN A 98 -9.99 -10.01 25.50
C ASN A 98 -9.27 -8.67 25.66
N VAL A 99 -9.45 -8.07 26.83
CA VAL A 99 -8.40 -7.22 27.39
C VAL A 99 -7.31 -8.20 27.80
N ALA A 100 -6.08 -8.04 27.32
CA ALA A 100 -4.95 -8.78 27.90
C ALA A 100 -4.80 -8.31 29.35
N SER A 101 -5.42 -9.01 30.29
CA SER A 101 -5.08 -8.87 31.70
C SER A 101 -3.64 -9.37 31.86
N CYS A 102 -2.87 -8.73 32.75
CA CYS A 102 -1.50 -9.13 33.06
C CYS A 102 -1.37 -10.61 33.50
N SER A 103 -2.49 -11.29 33.79
CA SER A 103 -2.56 -12.71 34.19
C SER A 103 -2.29 -13.73 33.09
N ASN A 104 -2.23 -13.34 31.80
CA ASN A 104 -2.01 -14.26 30.68
C ASN A 104 -0.60 -14.20 30.06
N LEU A 105 0.32 -13.46 30.68
CA LEU A 105 1.70 -13.35 30.23
C LEU A 105 2.59 -14.34 30.99
N GLU A 106 3.43 -15.07 30.27
CA GLU A 106 4.46 -15.93 30.85
C GLU A 106 5.82 -15.27 30.74
N LYS A 107 6.63 -15.42 31.78
CA LYS A 107 8.03 -15.01 31.73
C LYS A 107 8.78 -16.01 30.84
N THR A 108 9.08 -15.61 29.62
CA THR A 108 9.74 -16.45 28.61
C THR A 108 11.20 -16.05 28.50
N TYR A 109 12.09 -17.04 28.59
CA TYR A 109 13.51 -16.84 28.29
C TYR A 109 13.69 -16.52 26.80
N LEU A 110 14.52 -15.52 26.50
CA LEU A 110 14.77 -15.10 25.13
C LEU A 110 16.17 -15.49 24.65
N LEU A 111 17.21 -14.93 25.26
CA LEU A 111 18.61 -15.12 24.89
C LEU A 111 19.56 -14.62 26.00
N ASN A 112 20.85 -14.93 25.93
CA ASN A 112 21.85 -14.36 26.84
C ASN A 112 22.36 -13.00 26.34
N LYS A 113 22.81 -12.11 27.24
CA LYS A 113 23.35 -10.78 26.87
C LYS A 113 24.47 -10.84 25.83
N GLU A 114 25.33 -11.85 25.91
CA GLU A 114 26.43 -12.07 24.97
C GLU A 114 25.96 -12.42 23.54
N ASP A 115 24.72 -12.91 23.40
CA ASP A 115 24.15 -13.34 22.12
C ASP A 115 23.58 -12.17 21.29
N ILE A 116 23.58 -10.95 21.83
CA ILE A 116 23.13 -9.73 21.14
C ILE A 116 24.00 -8.52 21.52
N LYS A 117 24.72 -7.98 20.53
CA LYS A 117 25.59 -6.82 20.77
C LYS A 117 24.78 -5.52 20.82
N ASN A 118 25.37 -4.48 21.40
CA ASN A 118 24.80 -3.14 21.32
C ASN A 118 24.61 -2.71 19.86
N GLY A 119 23.43 -2.20 19.52
CA GLY A 119 23.06 -1.80 18.15
C GLY A 119 22.53 -2.94 17.28
N GLU A 120 22.26 -4.12 17.85
CA GLU A 120 21.71 -5.26 17.12
C GLU A 120 20.24 -5.52 17.45
N MET A 121 19.59 -6.24 16.54
CA MET A 121 18.28 -6.83 16.73
C MET A 121 18.28 -8.29 16.25
N LYS A 122 17.61 -9.18 16.98
CA LYS A 122 17.65 -10.63 16.76
C LYS A 122 16.25 -11.22 16.91
N GLU A 123 15.84 -12.03 15.93
CA GLU A 123 14.63 -12.82 16.04
C GLU A 123 14.86 -14.00 16.99
N VAL A 124 13.91 -14.19 17.92
CA VAL A 124 13.92 -15.28 18.89
C VAL A 124 12.60 -16.04 18.80
N LYS A 125 12.71 -17.35 18.71
CA LYS A 125 11.54 -18.23 18.75
C LYS A 125 11.04 -18.40 20.17
N VAL A 126 9.72 -18.33 20.36
CA VAL A 126 9.04 -18.43 21.65
C VAL A 126 7.85 -19.37 21.54
N ASN A 127 7.24 -19.72 22.69
CA ASN A 127 6.06 -20.61 22.75
C ASN A 127 6.27 -21.95 22.03
N ASN A 128 7.40 -22.61 22.29
CA ASN A 128 7.81 -23.87 21.64
C ASN A 128 7.90 -23.75 20.11
N ASP A 129 8.63 -22.75 19.62
CA ASP A 129 8.88 -22.49 18.19
C ASP A 129 7.65 -22.14 17.35
N LYS A 130 6.48 -21.96 17.96
CA LYS A 130 5.25 -21.55 17.24
C LYS A 130 5.25 -20.07 16.87
N ASP A 131 5.87 -19.26 17.73
CA ASP A 131 5.86 -17.80 17.62
C ASP A 131 7.29 -17.26 17.53
N THR A 132 7.41 -15.99 17.12
CA THR A 132 8.70 -15.30 17.03
C THR A 132 8.54 -13.88 17.55
N VAL A 133 9.55 -13.39 18.27
CA VAL A 133 9.69 -11.99 18.72
C VAL A 133 11.02 -11.42 18.24
N LEU A 134 11.13 -10.10 18.23
CA LEU A 134 12.35 -9.36 17.89
C LEU A 134 12.91 -8.72 19.14
N VAL A 135 14.10 -9.18 19.56
CA VAL A 135 14.86 -8.61 20.67
C VAL A 135 15.79 -7.55 20.12
N ILE A 136 15.85 -6.39 20.76
CA ILE A 136 16.63 -5.22 20.33
C ILE A 136 17.52 -4.80 21.49
N ASN A 137 18.80 -4.53 21.23
CA ASN A 137 19.75 -3.99 22.21
C ASN A 137 20.24 -2.60 21.76
N ILE A 138 19.89 -1.55 22.52
CA ILE A 138 20.36 -0.18 22.29
C ILE A 138 20.92 0.39 23.59
N ASP A 139 22.19 0.78 23.56
CA ASP A 139 22.95 1.31 24.69
C ASP A 139 22.82 0.42 25.94
N ASN A 140 22.86 -0.91 25.73
CA ASN A 140 22.63 -1.95 26.75
C ASN A 140 21.25 -1.93 27.41
N ASN A 141 20.27 -1.26 26.78
CA ASN A 141 18.85 -1.39 27.10
C ASN A 141 18.20 -2.37 26.13
N TYR A 142 17.42 -3.30 26.68
CA TYR A 142 16.83 -4.39 25.93
C TYR A 142 15.34 -4.18 25.73
N TYR A 143 14.89 -4.31 24.49
CA TYR A 143 13.49 -4.21 24.08
C TYR A 143 13.04 -5.49 23.39
N CYS A 144 11.75 -5.80 23.47
CA CYS A 144 11.17 -6.95 22.82
C CYS A 144 9.87 -6.53 22.12
N VAL A 145 9.85 -6.68 20.80
CA VAL A 145 8.74 -6.24 19.94
C VAL A 145 8.36 -7.31 18.92
N GLY A 146 7.29 -7.09 18.15
CA GLY A 146 6.91 -7.98 17.05
C GLY A 146 7.97 -8.04 15.93
N PRO A 147 8.16 -9.20 15.27
CA PRO A 147 9.21 -9.38 14.28
C PRO A 147 8.84 -8.96 12.86
N LYS A 148 7.57 -8.66 12.59
CA LYS A 148 7.05 -8.41 11.25
C LYS A 148 6.33 -7.07 11.16
N CYS A 149 6.55 -6.36 10.06
CA CYS A 149 5.81 -5.15 9.72
C CYS A 149 4.34 -5.51 9.45
N PRO A 150 3.35 -4.88 10.11
CA PRO A 150 1.93 -5.19 9.92
C PRO A 150 1.38 -4.89 8.52
N HIS A 151 2.10 -4.09 7.73
CA HIS A 151 1.69 -3.73 6.36
C HIS A 151 1.72 -4.93 5.39
N TYR A 152 2.90 -5.53 5.17
CA TYR A 152 3.08 -6.67 4.26
C TYR A 152 3.92 -7.80 4.87
N SER A 153 3.94 -7.91 6.21
CA SER A 153 4.66 -8.95 6.95
C SER A 153 6.17 -9.00 6.69
N ALA A 154 6.76 -7.88 6.24
CA ALA A 154 8.21 -7.78 6.03
C ALA A 154 8.96 -8.06 7.34
N PRO A 155 10.01 -8.89 7.34
CA PRO A 155 10.78 -9.19 8.53
C PRO A 155 11.56 -7.95 8.97
N LEU A 156 11.25 -7.42 10.15
CA LEU A 156 11.86 -6.19 10.68
C LEU A 156 13.34 -6.37 11.00
N ARG A 157 13.81 -7.60 11.26
CA ARG A 157 15.24 -7.89 11.42
C ARG A 157 16.11 -7.57 10.20
N LEU A 158 15.50 -7.48 9.01
CA LEU A 158 16.19 -7.06 7.78
C LEU A 158 16.14 -5.54 7.56
N GLY A 159 15.46 -4.83 8.47
CA GLY A 159 15.28 -3.39 8.45
C GLY A 159 16.47 -2.61 9.00
N LEU A 160 16.29 -1.29 9.13
CA LEU A 160 17.25 -0.39 9.76
C LEU A 160 16.84 -0.17 11.22
N LEU A 161 17.76 -0.43 12.14
CA LEU A 161 17.60 -0.08 13.56
C LEU A 161 18.29 1.25 13.87
N THR A 162 17.57 2.15 14.53
CA THR A 162 18.11 3.37 15.15
C THR A 162 17.98 3.27 16.67
N LYS A 163 18.42 4.30 17.41
CA LYS A 163 18.24 4.36 18.87
C LYS A 163 16.77 4.47 19.31
N GLU A 164 15.88 4.87 18.40
CA GLU A 164 14.49 5.21 18.70
C GLU A 164 13.50 4.26 18.03
N TYR A 165 13.81 3.77 16.82
CA TYR A 165 12.87 3.00 16.02
C TYR A 165 13.53 1.96 15.13
N VAL A 166 12.73 0.98 14.70
CA VAL A 166 13.05 0.05 13.62
C VAL A 166 12.29 0.41 12.35
N THR A 167 12.98 0.43 11.21
CA THR A 167 12.44 0.82 9.91
C THR A 167 12.30 -0.40 9.00
N CYS A 168 11.11 -0.61 8.45
CA CYS A 168 10.77 -1.72 7.57
C CYS A 168 11.59 -1.69 6.27
N PRO A 169 12.19 -2.82 5.84
CA PRO A 169 13.09 -2.86 4.68
C PRO A 169 12.40 -2.72 3.31
N TRP A 170 11.08 -2.86 3.26
CA TRP A 170 10.32 -2.87 2.01
C TRP A 170 9.68 -1.52 1.69
N HIS A 171 9.05 -0.90 2.69
CA HIS A 171 8.22 0.28 2.50
C HIS A 171 8.49 1.41 3.50
N ASP A 172 9.55 1.31 4.29
CA ASP A 172 10.04 2.38 5.18
C ASP A 172 9.11 2.77 6.35
N ALA A 173 8.13 1.91 6.67
CA ALA A 173 7.34 2.04 7.90
C ALA A 173 8.25 2.00 9.13
N LYS A 174 8.13 2.97 10.03
CA LYS A 174 8.95 3.09 11.25
C LYS A 174 8.12 2.78 12.48
N PHE A 175 8.70 1.99 13.38
CA PHE A 175 8.07 1.61 14.65
C PHE A 175 8.97 1.98 15.81
N ASP A 176 8.46 2.74 16.77
CA ASP A 176 9.18 3.11 17.99
C ASP A 176 9.52 1.84 18.81
N ILE A 177 10.78 1.66 19.18
CA ILE A 177 11.24 0.41 19.85
C ILE A 177 10.75 0.30 21.30
N LYS A 178 10.39 1.42 21.94
CA LYS A 178 10.01 1.47 23.36
C LYS A 178 8.54 1.15 23.54
N THR A 179 7.72 1.59 22.60
CA THR A 179 6.25 1.54 22.65
C THR A 179 5.66 0.54 21.66
N GLY A 180 6.37 0.24 20.57
CA GLY A 180 5.88 -0.52 19.43
C GLY A 180 5.07 0.34 18.44
N GLU A 181 4.89 1.63 18.71
CA GLU A 181 3.98 2.47 17.94
C GLU A 181 4.46 2.71 16.50
N CYS A 182 3.54 2.67 15.53
CA CYS A 182 3.82 3.04 14.15
C CYS A 182 3.92 4.57 13.98
N ILE A 183 5.14 5.09 14.06
CA ILE A 183 5.42 6.53 13.97
C ILE A 183 5.58 7.05 12.53
N ASN A 184 5.85 6.17 11.56
CA ASN A 184 5.86 6.51 10.13
C ASN A 184 5.26 5.36 9.31
N GLY A 185 4.41 5.71 8.34
CA GLY A 185 3.71 4.76 7.49
C GLY A 185 4.61 4.13 6.42
N PRO A 186 4.06 3.23 5.57
CA PRO A 186 2.63 3.05 5.28
C PRO A 186 1.91 2.06 6.19
N SER A 187 2.52 1.57 7.27
CA SER A 187 1.80 0.69 8.20
C SER A 187 0.75 1.48 9.01
N PHE A 188 -0.39 0.84 9.22
CA PHE A 188 -1.57 1.39 9.91
C PHE A 188 -1.80 0.74 11.28
N ASP A 189 -0.94 -0.19 11.67
CA ASP A 189 -1.01 -0.87 12.96
C ASP A 189 0.36 -0.77 13.63
N ASP A 190 0.36 -0.64 14.95
CA ASP A 190 1.57 -0.74 15.77
C ASP A 190 2.14 -2.16 15.68
N ILE A 191 3.36 -2.38 16.16
CA ILE A 191 3.87 -3.72 16.47
C ILE A 191 3.66 -4.02 17.96
N PRO A 192 3.47 -5.30 18.36
CA PRO A 192 3.33 -5.64 19.77
C PRO A 192 4.62 -5.30 20.50
N LYS A 193 4.50 -4.88 21.76
CA LYS A 193 5.64 -4.63 22.66
C LYS A 193 5.48 -5.47 23.91
N TYR A 194 6.57 -6.12 24.30
CA TYR A 194 6.63 -7.00 25.46
C TYR A 194 7.56 -6.39 26.52
N ASN A 195 7.17 -6.51 27.80
CA ASN A 195 8.01 -6.03 28.89
C ASN A 195 9.20 -6.96 29.07
N VAL A 196 10.40 -6.39 28.98
CA VAL A 196 11.66 -7.10 29.12
C VAL A 196 12.12 -7.06 30.57
N ILE A 197 12.64 -8.18 31.06
CA ILE A 197 13.38 -8.27 32.32
C ILE A 197 14.76 -8.84 32.01
N VAL A 198 15.77 -8.30 32.66
CA VAL A 198 17.13 -8.81 32.61
C VAL A 198 17.48 -9.32 34.00
N GLU A 199 17.81 -10.61 34.10
CA GLU A 199 18.28 -11.24 35.34
C GLU A 199 19.63 -11.88 35.06
N ASP A 200 20.65 -11.45 35.80
CA ASP A 200 22.05 -11.81 35.55
C ASP A 200 22.42 -11.58 34.08
N ASP A 201 22.81 -12.63 33.37
CA ASP A 201 23.17 -12.60 31.95
C ASP A 201 22.04 -13.03 31.01
N LYS A 202 20.84 -13.24 31.53
CA LYS A 202 19.69 -13.74 30.76
C LYS A 202 18.65 -12.66 30.54
N ILE A 203 18.15 -12.61 29.31
CA ILE A 203 17.09 -11.68 28.91
C ILE A 203 15.79 -12.48 28.80
N TYR A 204 14.76 -11.96 29.46
CA TYR A 204 13.40 -12.50 29.49
C TYR A 204 12.42 -11.45 28.98
N ALA A 205 11.26 -11.89 28.51
CA ALA A 205 10.12 -11.01 28.35
C ALA A 205 8.82 -11.68 28.79
N TYR A 206 7.85 -10.87 29.19
CA TYR A 206 6.49 -11.33 29.46
C TYR A 206 5.71 -11.45 28.15
N ILE A 207 5.53 -12.68 27.67
CA ILE A 207 4.93 -13.01 26.38
C ILE A 207 3.66 -13.85 26.61
N PRO A 208 2.56 -13.61 25.88
CA PRO A 208 1.37 -14.45 25.98
C PRO A 208 1.63 -15.84 25.42
N LYS A 209 0.94 -16.86 25.97
CA LYS A 209 1.01 -18.27 25.52
C LYS A 209 0.75 -18.48 24.03
N GLU A 210 -0.04 -17.59 23.44
CA GLU A 210 -0.25 -17.47 22.00
C GLU A 210 -0.10 -16.00 21.66
N ILE A 211 0.81 -15.68 20.74
CA ILE A 211 0.88 -14.34 20.17
C ILE A 211 -0.25 -14.23 19.15
N ALA A 212 -1.43 -13.80 19.62
CA ALA A 212 -2.48 -13.39 18.70
C ALA A 212 -1.92 -12.30 17.78
N LEU A 213 -1.99 -12.54 16.47
CA LEU A 213 -1.71 -11.52 15.47
C LEU A 213 -2.69 -10.36 15.70
N PHE A 214 -2.22 -9.32 16.39
CA PHE A 214 -2.84 -8.01 16.56
C PHE A 214 -4.30 -8.01 17.03
N GLU A 215 -4.53 -8.04 18.35
CA GLU A 215 -5.75 -7.46 18.91
C GLU A 215 -5.49 -6.02 19.34
N LYS A 216 -6.17 -5.07 18.69
CA LYS A 216 -6.10 -3.65 19.00
C LYS A 216 -6.48 -3.40 20.46
N LYS A 217 -5.74 -2.52 21.14
CA LYS A 217 -6.23 -1.87 22.35
C LYS A 217 -7.59 -1.23 22.02
N LYS A 218 -8.64 -1.60 22.75
CA LYS A 218 -9.81 -0.74 22.90
C LYS A 218 -9.33 0.48 23.68
N ILE A 219 -8.93 1.54 22.98
CA ILE A 219 -8.68 2.83 23.60
C ILE A 219 -10.07 3.36 23.96
N CYS A 220 -10.44 3.22 25.24
CA CYS A 220 -11.45 4.10 25.80
C CYS A 220 -10.80 5.50 25.84
N PRO A 221 -11.42 6.54 25.25
CA PRO A 221 -10.81 7.87 25.17
C PRO A 221 -10.47 8.48 26.54
N CYS A 222 -11.07 7.98 27.63
CA CYS A 222 -10.66 8.37 28.97
C CYS A 222 -9.54 7.46 29.49
N ASN A 223 -8.34 8.02 29.62
CA ASN A 223 -7.16 7.37 30.19
C ASN A 223 -7.25 7.27 31.73
N GLY A 224 -8.39 6.79 32.25
CA GLY A 224 -8.64 6.54 33.66
C GLY A 224 -8.53 7.74 34.61
N THR A 225 -8.33 8.96 34.10
CA THR A 225 -8.11 10.15 34.94
C THR A 225 -8.90 11.34 34.41
N LYS A 226 -9.80 11.82 35.27
CA LYS A 226 -10.62 13.05 35.22
C LYS A 226 -11.74 13.09 34.16
N SER A 227 -12.95 12.90 34.70
CA SER A 227 -14.23 13.48 34.29
C SER A 227 -14.39 13.83 32.80
N CYS A 228 -15.14 12.98 32.08
CA CYS A 228 -15.79 13.35 30.84
C CYS A 228 -16.82 14.45 31.12
N GLU A 229 -16.36 15.68 31.28
CA GLU A 229 -17.23 16.85 31.41
C GLU A 229 -18.00 17.00 30.09
N LYS A 230 -19.33 16.99 30.19
CA LYS A 230 -20.26 17.15 29.06
C LYS A 230 -20.22 18.59 28.55
N GLY A 231 -19.15 18.95 27.84
CA GLY A 231 -19.15 20.08 26.92
C GLY A 231 -19.88 19.75 25.61
N LYS A 232 -20.25 20.76 24.82
CA LYS A 232 -20.77 20.54 23.46
C LYS A 232 -19.69 19.84 22.64
N LYS A 233 -19.96 18.58 22.27
CA LYS A 233 -19.04 17.76 21.47
C LYS A 233 -18.79 18.42 20.12
N LYS A 234 -17.53 18.63 19.76
CA LYS A 234 -17.15 19.19 18.45
C LYS A 234 -17.61 18.26 17.32
N LYS A 235 -18.11 18.82 16.24
CA LYS A 235 -18.44 18.14 14.99
C LYS A 235 -17.37 18.43 13.94
N ILE A 236 -16.67 17.40 13.53
CA ILE A 236 -15.69 17.43 12.45
C ILE A 236 -16.29 16.81 11.20
N VAL A 237 -16.21 17.55 10.09
CA VAL A 237 -16.51 17.01 8.76
C VAL A 237 -15.19 16.69 8.05
N ILE A 238 -15.10 15.53 7.42
CA ILE A 238 -13.99 15.17 6.54
C ILE A 238 -14.55 15.00 5.13
N ILE A 239 -14.01 15.75 4.16
CA ILE A 239 -14.37 15.61 2.74
C ILE A 239 -13.31 14.77 2.05
N GLY A 240 -13.67 13.60 1.55
CA GLY A 240 -12.75 12.60 0.99
C GLY A 240 -12.60 11.37 1.88
N GLY A 241 -12.36 10.21 1.26
CA GLY A 241 -12.28 8.90 1.92
C GLY A 241 -11.00 8.11 1.61
N GLY A 242 -9.91 8.81 1.33
CA GLY A 242 -8.63 8.22 0.90
C GLY A 242 -7.63 7.96 2.03
N ALA A 243 -6.35 7.87 1.67
CA ALA A 243 -5.25 7.59 2.61
C ALA A 243 -5.11 8.65 3.72
N ALA A 244 -5.28 9.93 3.37
CA ALA A 244 -5.25 11.02 4.34
C ALA A 244 -6.40 10.93 5.36
N THR A 245 -7.60 10.54 4.91
CA THR A 245 -8.75 10.26 5.79
C THR A 245 -8.44 9.14 6.78
N LEU A 246 -7.81 8.05 6.32
CA LEU A 246 -7.40 6.96 7.19
C LEU A 246 -6.40 7.43 8.25
N GLY A 247 -5.37 8.19 7.84
CA GLY A 247 -4.42 8.79 8.79
C GLY A 247 -5.10 9.71 9.81
N ALA A 248 -6.08 10.51 9.38
CA ALA A 248 -6.86 11.38 10.26
C ALA A 248 -7.66 10.58 11.29
N ILE A 249 -8.38 9.55 10.86
CA ILE A 249 -9.16 8.66 11.74
C ILE A 249 -8.25 8.02 12.79
N GLU A 250 -7.09 7.50 12.38
CA GLU A 250 -6.12 6.91 13.31
C GLU A 250 -5.69 7.90 14.40
N SER A 251 -5.37 9.12 14.00
CA SER A 251 -4.96 10.16 14.95
C SER A 251 -6.10 10.57 15.88
N PHE A 252 -7.33 10.75 15.39
CA PHE A 252 -8.48 11.06 16.23
C PHE A 252 -8.71 9.98 17.28
N LEU A 253 -8.60 8.71 16.90
CA LEU A 253 -8.76 7.59 17.83
C LEU A 253 -7.63 7.51 18.84
N LYS A 254 -6.39 7.75 18.40
CA LYS A 254 -5.21 7.74 19.27
C LYS A 254 -5.28 8.82 20.34
N ILE A 255 -5.74 10.02 19.97
CA ILE A 255 -5.91 11.16 20.88
C ILE A 255 -7.14 10.99 21.78
N GLY A 256 -8.05 10.06 21.45
CA GLY A 256 -9.28 9.85 22.20
C GLY A 256 -10.33 10.92 21.92
N PHE A 257 -10.40 11.44 20.69
CA PHE A 257 -11.45 12.40 20.31
C PHE A 257 -12.83 11.74 20.40
N ASP A 258 -13.71 12.33 21.19
CA ASP A 258 -15.04 11.81 21.51
C ASP A 258 -16.19 12.60 20.86
N GLY A 259 -15.85 13.60 20.04
CA GLY A 259 -16.77 14.37 19.22
C GLY A 259 -17.27 13.61 17.99
N GLU A 260 -18.17 14.24 17.24
CA GLU A 260 -18.77 13.65 16.05
C GLU A 260 -17.85 13.82 14.83
N ILE A 261 -17.67 12.75 14.07
CA ILE A 261 -16.93 12.75 12.80
C ILE A 261 -17.89 12.32 11.68
N ILE A 262 -18.10 13.19 10.69
CA ILE A 262 -18.86 12.88 9.48
C ILE A 262 -17.90 12.86 8.30
N ILE A 263 -17.82 11.75 7.57
CA ILE A 263 -16.95 11.58 6.42
C ILE A 263 -17.81 11.54 5.16
N CYS A 264 -17.66 12.52 4.28
CA CYS A 264 -18.34 12.57 2.98
C CYS A 264 -17.36 12.13 1.89
N SER A 265 -17.59 10.99 1.26
CA SER A 265 -16.74 10.46 0.21
C SER A 265 -17.52 10.15 -1.06
N GLN A 266 -17.04 10.64 -2.20
CA GLN A 266 -17.56 10.24 -3.52
C GLN A 266 -17.18 8.79 -3.87
N ASP A 267 -16.26 8.17 -3.14
CA ASP A 267 -15.89 6.78 -3.36
C ASP A 267 -17.00 5.84 -2.86
N SER A 268 -17.19 4.74 -3.57
CA SER A 268 -18.16 3.69 -3.22
C SER A 268 -17.69 2.79 -2.08
N TYR A 269 -16.42 2.90 -1.70
CA TYR A 269 -15.77 2.06 -0.71
C TYR A 269 -14.94 2.89 0.28
N LYS A 270 -14.67 2.31 1.46
CA LYS A 270 -13.76 2.86 2.48
C LYS A 270 -12.29 2.72 2.02
N PRO A 271 -11.28 3.27 2.72
CA PRO A 271 -9.89 3.28 2.27
C PRO A 271 -9.31 1.91 1.88
N TYR A 272 -8.64 1.86 0.72
CA TYR A 272 -7.97 0.68 0.13
C TYR A 272 -6.58 1.04 -0.42
N ASP A 273 -5.69 0.05 -0.64
CA ASP A 273 -4.33 0.24 -1.19
C ASP A 273 -4.39 0.67 -2.67
N LYS A 274 -4.52 1.97 -2.88
CA LYS A 274 -4.62 2.58 -4.22
C LYS A 274 -3.39 2.35 -5.11
N PRO A 275 -2.13 2.35 -4.61
CA PRO A 275 -0.96 1.97 -5.41
C PRO A 275 -1.06 0.59 -6.08
N THR A 276 -1.85 -0.33 -5.55
CA THR A 276 -2.04 -1.65 -6.16
C THR A 276 -2.74 -1.56 -7.53
N LEU A 277 -3.54 -0.52 -7.77
CA LEU A 277 -4.34 -0.38 -9.01
C LEU A 277 -3.50 -0.30 -10.29
N SER A 278 -2.28 0.27 -10.25
CA SER A 278 -1.37 0.36 -11.41
C SER A 278 -0.40 -0.82 -11.47
N LYS A 279 -0.06 -1.41 -10.32
CA LYS A 279 0.91 -2.51 -10.18
C LYS A 279 0.33 -3.89 -10.42
N ASN A 280 -1.01 -4.01 -10.35
CA ASN A 280 -1.73 -5.23 -10.65
C ASN A 280 -3.08 -4.91 -11.35
N ILE A 281 -3.19 -5.25 -12.64
CA ILE A 281 -4.48 -5.22 -13.34
C ILE A 281 -5.23 -6.51 -13.03
N SER A 282 -6.34 -6.38 -12.31
CA SER A 282 -7.09 -7.52 -11.79
C SER A 282 -7.70 -8.39 -12.90
N ASN A 283 -7.96 -9.65 -12.58
CA ASN A 283 -8.80 -10.57 -13.36
C ASN A 283 -10.20 -10.73 -12.74
N LEU A 284 -10.50 -10.00 -11.67
CA LEU A 284 -11.79 -10.03 -11.00
C LEU A 284 -12.86 -9.32 -11.82
N ASP A 285 -14.11 -9.71 -11.59
CA ASP A 285 -15.26 -9.18 -12.34
C ASP A 285 -15.85 -7.94 -11.69
N THR A 286 -15.62 -7.75 -10.39
CA THR A 286 -16.25 -6.65 -9.63
C THR A 286 -15.27 -5.86 -8.78
N SER A 287 -15.55 -4.57 -8.60
CA SER A 287 -14.79 -3.70 -7.71
C SER A 287 -14.94 -4.07 -6.23
N LEU A 288 -16.02 -4.75 -5.84
CA LEU A 288 -16.22 -5.25 -4.48
C LEU A 288 -15.23 -6.38 -4.14
N GLU A 289 -15.00 -7.31 -5.06
CA GLU A 289 -14.02 -8.38 -4.86
C GLU A 289 -12.62 -7.79 -4.75
N LEU A 290 -12.25 -6.88 -5.65
CA LEU A 290 -10.96 -6.21 -5.59
C LEU A 290 -10.82 -5.41 -4.29
N TYR A 291 -11.84 -4.65 -3.88
CA TYR A 291 -11.86 -3.96 -2.60
C TYR A 291 -11.58 -4.90 -1.43
N ASN A 292 -12.20 -6.08 -1.40
CA ASN A 292 -11.98 -7.04 -0.32
C ASN A 292 -10.55 -7.59 -0.27
N GLU A 293 -9.85 -7.66 -1.41
CA GLU A 293 -8.45 -8.07 -1.48
C GLU A 293 -7.48 -6.98 -0.99
N ILE A 294 -7.79 -5.71 -1.25
CA ILE A 294 -6.86 -4.60 -1.04
C ILE A 294 -7.32 -3.52 -0.04
N LYS A 295 -8.43 -3.75 0.69
CA LYS A 295 -8.87 -2.85 1.78
C LYS A 295 -7.81 -2.77 2.87
N LEU A 296 -7.60 -1.57 3.41
CA LEU A 296 -6.54 -1.32 4.40
C LEU A 296 -6.96 -1.72 5.81
N LYS A 297 -8.26 -1.64 6.09
CA LYS A 297 -8.89 -2.05 7.33
C LYS A 297 -10.22 -2.73 7.00
N ASP A 298 -10.61 -3.70 7.83
CA ASP A 298 -11.96 -4.25 7.76
C ASP A 298 -13.01 -3.17 8.03
N ASP A 299 -14.18 -3.28 7.40
CA ASP A 299 -15.26 -2.28 7.53
C ASP A 299 -15.67 -2.02 8.98
N LYS A 300 -15.61 -3.07 9.82
CA LYS A 300 -15.87 -3.02 11.27
C LYS A 300 -14.93 -2.09 12.02
N TYR A 301 -13.74 -1.82 11.50
CA TYR A 301 -12.84 -0.84 12.08
C TYR A 301 -13.46 0.56 12.10
N TYR A 302 -14.37 0.88 11.19
CA TYR A 302 -14.97 2.20 11.09
C TYR A 302 -16.32 2.31 11.82
N ASP A 303 -16.88 1.18 12.25
CA ASP A 303 -18.19 1.11 12.88
C ASP A 303 -18.09 1.58 14.36
N ARG A 304 -18.28 2.88 14.57
CA ARG A 304 -18.23 3.55 15.88
C ARG A 304 -19.40 4.50 16.03
N GLU A 305 -19.88 4.68 17.25
CA GLU A 305 -21.03 5.56 17.53
C GLU A 305 -20.82 7.01 17.10
N ASN A 306 -19.58 7.50 17.14
CA ASN A 306 -19.24 8.88 16.82
C ASN A 306 -18.66 9.08 15.41
N ILE A 307 -18.64 8.04 14.56
CA ILE A 307 -18.16 8.14 13.16
C ILE A 307 -19.29 7.77 12.20
N THR A 308 -19.70 8.72 11.38
CA THR A 308 -20.64 8.51 10.27
C THR A 308 -19.89 8.55 8.94
N TYR A 309 -19.91 7.46 8.18
CA TYR A 309 -19.28 7.37 6.87
C TYR A 309 -20.32 7.42 5.75
N MET A 310 -20.41 8.56 5.06
CA MET A 310 -21.32 8.80 3.93
C MET A 310 -20.59 8.52 2.61
N LEU A 311 -20.72 7.29 2.10
CA LEU A 311 -20.18 6.86 0.80
C LEU A 311 -21.06 7.39 -0.34
N ASN A 312 -20.51 7.39 -1.57
CA ASN A 312 -21.17 7.93 -2.77
C ASN A 312 -21.77 9.34 -2.56
N THR A 313 -21.11 10.15 -1.75
CA THR A 313 -21.60 11.48 -1.33
C THR A 313 -20.62 12.54 -1.81
N THR A 314 -21.06 13.36 -2.77
CA THR A 314 -20.31 14.50 -3.30
C THR A 314 -20.66 15.76 -2.52
N VAL A 315 -19.64 16.51 -2.10
CA VAL A 315 -19.80 17.89 -1.60
C VAL A 315 -19.65 18.84 -2.78
N GLU A 316 -20.69 19.64 -3.06
CA GLU A 316 -20.71 20.58 -4.19
C GLU A 316 -20.24 21.97 -3.81
N LYS A 317 -20.44 22.37 -2.55
CA LYS A 317 -20.03 23.69 -2.05
C LYS A 317 -19.64 23.61 -0.58
N LEU A 318 -18.57 24.32 -0.22
CA LEU A 318 -18.21 24.64 1.16
C LEU A 318 -18.44 26.14 1.38
N ASP A 319 -19.24 26.46 2.38
CA ASP A 319 -19.48 27.81 2.87
C ASP A 319 -18.71 28.00 4.19
N ASP A 320 -17.63 28.77 4.12
CA ASP A 320 -16.73 29.02 5.24
C ASP A 320 -17.25 30.09 6.21
N GLU A 321 -18.15 30.96 5.74
CA GLU A 321 -18.74 32.03 6.56
C GLU A 321 -19.84 31.46 7.47
N ASN A 322 -20.71 30.62 6.91
CA ASN A 322 -21.82 30.00 7.63
C ASN A 322 -21.47 28.63 8.24
N LYS A 323 -20.22 28.16 8.06
CA LYS A 323 -19.73 26.85 8.50
C LYS A 323 -20.61 25.66 8.09
N LYS A 324 -20.94 25.61 6.79
CA LYS A 324 -21.79 24.57 6.19
C LYS A 324 -21.16 23.97 4.94
N ILE A 325 -21.47 22.71 4.69
CA ILE A 325 -21.28 22.08 3.38
C ILE A 325 -22.62 21.73 2.75
N TYR A 326 -22.66 21.81 1.43
CA TYR A 326 -23.82 21.47 0.61
C TYR A 326 -23.49 20.22 -0.20
N LEU A 327 -24.31 19.19 -0.02
CA LEU A 327 -24.18 17.93 -0.73
C LEU A 327 -24.93 17.99 -2.06
N GLN A 328 -24.51 17.16 -3.01
CA GLN A 328 -25.14 17.05 -4.34
C GLN A 328 -26.64 16.69 -4.32
N ASN A 329 -27.11 16.08 -3.24
CA ASN A 329 -28.53 15.78 -3.05
C ASN A 329 -29.32 16.92 -2.39
N GLY A 330 -28.73 18.10 -2.24
CA GLY A 330 -29.33 19.28 -1.61
C GLY A 330 -29.29 19.30 -0.08
N LYS A 331 -28.78 18.23 0.58
CA LYS A 331 -28.65 18.21 2.04
C LYS A 331 -27.52 19.13 2.50
N GLU A 332 -27.74 19.82 3.61
CA GLU A 332 -26.74 20.63 4.30
C GLU A 332 -26.17 19.91 5.53
N ILE A 333 -24.89 20.13 5.80
CA ILE A 333 -24.22 19.66 7.03
C ILE A 333 -23.41 20.82 7.62
N GLU A 334 -23.76 21.22 8.83
CA GLU A 334 -22.98 22.16 9.66
C GLU A 334 -21.74 21.49 10.23
N TYR A 335 -20.67 22.25 10.46
CA TYR A 335 -19.44 21.76 11.08
C TYR A 335 -18.84 22.77 12.06
N ASP A 336 -18.09 22.28 13.05
CA ASP A 336 -17.22 23.14 13.87
C ASP A 336 -15.85 23.31 13.20
N GLN A 337 -15.31 22.22 12.64
CA GLN A 337 -14.07 22.21 11.86
C GLN A 337 -14.18 21.24 10.67
N ILE A 338 -13.41 21.47 9.61
CA ILE A 338 -13.43 20.64 8.41
C ILE A 338 -12.03 20.23 7.97
N LEU A 339 -11.91 18.99 7.50
CA LEU A 339 -10.68 18.44 6.93
C LEU A 339 -10.92 18.02 5.48
N ILE A 340 -10.21 18.66 4.54
CA ILE A 340 -10.32 18.37 3.11
C ILE A 340 -9.22 17.39 2.68
N THR A 341 -9.64 16.23 2.18
CA THR A 341 -8.79 15.08 1.81
C THR A 341 -9.20 14.46 0.46
N THR A 342 -9.74 15.28 -0.42
CA THR A 342 -10.38 14.88 -1.70
C THR A 342 -9.40 14.40 -2.77
N GLY A 343 -8.10 14.53 -2.54
CA GLY A 343 -7.05 14.07 -3.43
C GLY A 343 -7.17 14.65 -4.84
N LEU A 344 -6.76 13.86 -5.83
CA LEU A 344 -6.70 14.24 -7.24
C LEU A 344 -7.58 13.35 -8.13
N ARG A 345 -7.85 13.84 -9.33
CA ARG A 345 -8.45 13.09 -10.44
C ARG A 345 -7.58 13.15 -11.69
N PRO A 346 -7.69 12.21 -12.64
CA PRO A 346 -7.01 12.28 -13.92
C PRO A 346 -7.27 13.61 -14.62
N ALA A 347 -6.24 14.17 -15.26
CA ALA A 347 -6.39 15.37 -16.06
C ALA A 347 -7.30 15.10 -17.27
N PRO A 348 -8.16 16.05 -17.67
CA PRO A 348 -9.01 15.87 -18.84
C PRO A 348 -8.18 15.72 -20.11
N SER A 349 -8.65 14.86 -21.02
CA SER A 349 -8.05 14.70 -22.34
C SER A 349 -8.10 16.00 -23.14
N PRO A 350 -7.00 16.44 -23.77
CA PRO A 350 -6.99 17.61 -24.63
C PRO A 350 -7.65 17.36 -26.00
N ILE A 351 -7.86 16.10 -26.40
CA ILE A 351 -8.31 15.73 -27.75
C ILE A 351 -9.63 14.94 -27.78
N GLN A 352 -10.16 14.55 -26.60
CA GLN A 352 -11.39 13.77 -26.55
C GLN A 352 -12.62 14.55 -27.06
N ASN A 353 -12.62 15.89 -27.08
CA ASN A 353 -13.69 16.73 -27.66
C ASN A 353 -15.12 16.28 -27.27
N ASN A 354 -15.34 15.91 -26.00
CA ASN A 354 -16.62 15.36 -25.46
C ASN A 354 -17.13 14.09 -26.16
N ILE A 355 -16.26 13.36 -26.85
CA ILE A 355 -16.60 12.07 -27.45
C ILE A 355 -16.76 11.02 -26.35
N GLN A 356 -17.93 10.40 -26.32
CA GLN A 356 -18.22 9.25 -25.45
C GLN A 356 -17.91 7.95 -26.20
N VAL A 357 -16.86 7.27 -25.76
CA VAL A 357 -16.36 5.98 -26.28
C VAL A 357 -16.17 4.99 -25.13
N ASN A 358 -16.36 3.70 -25.40
CA ASN A 358 -16.38 2.68 -24.35
C ASN A 358 -14.99 2.09 -24.02
N ASN A 359 -13.99 2.36 -24.87
CA ASN A 359 -12.66 1.77 -24.81
C ASN A 359 -11.54 2.83 -24.65
N LEU A 360 -11.89 3.97 -24.05
CA LEU A 360 -10.95 4.97 -23.56
C LEU A 360 -10.99 4.97 -22.03
N PHE A 361 -9.84 4.76 -21.40
CA PHE A 361 -9.75 4.60 -19.96
C PHE A 361 -8.76 5.59 -19.35
N THR A 362 -8.99 5.92 -18.09
CA THR A 362 -7.97 6.44 -17.19
C THR A 362 -7.86 5.48 -16.01
N LEU A 363 -6.89 5.65 -15.12
CA LEU A 363 -6.79 4.83 -13.90
C LEU A 363 -6.75 5.73 -12.66
N ASN A 364 -7.80 5.66 -11.84
CA ASN A 364 -7.84 6.32 -10.53
C ASN A 364 -8.63 5.54 -9.47
N ARG A 365 -9.63 4.75 -9.86
CA ARG A 365 -10.54 4.03 -8.95
C ARG A 365 -10.54 2.53 -9.22
N LEU A 366 -11.09 1.75 -8.30
CA LEU A 366 -11.27 0.30 -8.45
C LEU A 366 -11.97 -0.06 -9.77
N ASP A 367 -13.06 0.64 -10.10
CA ASP A 367 -13.82 0.41 -11.32
C ASP A 367 -12.99 0.60 -12.59
N ASP A 368 -12.03 1.52 -12.58
CA ASP A 368 -11.13 1.75 -13.72
C ASP A 368 -10.23 0.53 -13.94
N ASN A 369 -9.69 -0.04 -12.86
CA ASN A 369 -8.87 -1.26 -12.91
C ASN A 369 -9.68 -2.44 -13.46
N ILE A 370 -10.93 -2.63 -13.00
CA ILE A 370 -11.83 -3.69 -13.48
C ILE A 370 -12.15 -3.50 -14.96
N LYS A 371 -12.48 -2.27 -15.39
CA LYS A 371 -12.76 -1.95 -16.79
C LYS A 371 -11.55 -2.24 -17.68
N ILE A 372 -10.36 -1.80 -17.30
CA ILE A 372 -9.10 -2.11 -18.01
C ILE A 372 -8.87 -3.63 -18.03
N GLY A 373 -9.05 -4.31 -16.90
CA GLY A 373 -8.90 -5.76 -16.77
C GLY A 373 -9.80 -6.56 -17.73
N SER A 374 -11.03 -6.08 -17.95
CA SER A 374 -12.02 -6.73 -18.82
C SER A 374 -11.66 -6.74 -20.31
N VAL A 375 -10.87 -5.74 -20.75
CA VAL A 375 -10.42 -5.60 -22.15
C VAL A 375 -8.97 -6.06 -22.35
N ALA A 376 -8.17 -6.09 -21.29
CA ALA A 376 -6.76 -6.49 -21.30
C ALA A 376 -6.59 -8.01 -21.45
N LYS A 377 -6.85 -8.51 -22.66
CA LYS A 377 -6.71 -9.91 -23.04
C LYS A 377 -5.42 -10.14 -23.83
N GLU A 378 -4.95 -11.38 -23.83
CA GLU A 378 -3.79 -11.79 -24.62
C GLU A 378 -3.93 -11.37 -26.09
N GLY A 379 -2.88 -10.77 -26.65
CA GLY A 379 -2.82 -10.34 -28.05
C GLY A 379 -3.51 -9.00 -28.35
N THR A 380 -4.32 -8.46 -27.44
CA THR A 380 -4.96 -7.14 -27.63
C THR A 380 -3.93 -6.02 -27.73
N LYS A 381 -4.27 -4.95 -28.44
CA LYS A 381 -3.43 -3.78 -28.69
C LYS A 381 -3.89 -2.59 -27.86
N CYS A 382 -3.02 -2.10 -26.99
CA CYS A 382 -3.27 -0.96 -26.13
C CYS A 382 -2.36 0.21 -26.51
N VAL A 383 -2.94 1.41 -26.67
CA VAL A 383 -2.15 2.65 -26.71
C VAL A 383 -2.21 3.29 -25.33
N ILE A 384 -1.06 3.52 -24.71
CA ILE A 384 -0.94 4.27 -23.46
C ILE A 384 -0.40 5.66 -23.79
N ILE A 385 -1.12 6.70 -23.41
CA ILE A 385 -0.71 8.09 -23.63
C ILE A 385 -0.12 8.64 -22.34
N GLY A 386 1.18 8.91 -22.37
CA GLY A 386 1.99 9.35 -21.24
C GLY A 386 3.09 8.35 -20.87
N SER A 387 4.14 8.85 -20.22
CA SER A 387 5.30 8.05 -19.73
C SER A 387 5.64 8.36 -18.27
N SER A 388 4.61 8.64 -17.46
CA SER A 388 4.68 8.85 -16.01
C SER A 388 4.68 7.54 -15.23
N PHE A 389 4.83 7.59 -13.90
CA PHE A 389 4.94 6.40 -13.05
C PHE A 389 3.79 5.42 -13.28
N ILE A 390 2.55 5.93 -13.27
CA ILE A 390 1.34 5.13 -13.52
C ILE A 390 1.39 4.49 -14.91
N ALA A 391 1.83 5.21 -15.95
CA ALA A 391 1.90 4.69 -17.31
C ALA A 391 2.90 3.52 -17.42
N CYS A 392 4.09 3.66 -16.84
CA CYS A 392 5.10 2.60 -16.86
C CYS A 392 4.71 1.39 -15.99
N GLU A 393 4.09 1.62 -14.83
CA GLU A 393 3.56 0.54 -13.99
C GLU A 393 2.43 -0.22 -14.70
N LEU A 394 1.48 0.49 -15.29
CA LEU A 394 0.41 -0.09 -16.11
C LEU A 394 0.97 -0.92 -17.26
N THR A 395 2.00 -0.41 -17.94
CA THR A 395 2.68 -1.14 -19.02
C THR A 395 3.26 -2.44 -18.49
N SER A 396 3.98 -2.39 -17.36
CA SER A 396 4.52 -3.59 -16.73
C SER A 396 3.43 -4.59 -16.31
N SER A 397 2.28 -4.11 -15.84
CA SER A 397 1.15 -4.95 -15.43
C SER A 397 0.43 -5.59 -16.62
N LEU A 398 0.17 -4.82 -17.67
CA LEU A 398 -0.52 -5.29 -18.88
C LEU A 398 0.34 -6.26 -19.70
N LYS A 399 1.66 -6.08 -19.73
CA LYS A 399 2.56 -7.07 -20.36
C LYS A 399 2.50 -8.45 -19.69
N LYS A 400 2.16 -8.55 -18.39
CA LYS A 400 1.94 -9.86 -17.73
C LYS A 400 0.74 -10.61 -18.31
N LYS A 401 -0.19 -9.90 -18.97
CA LYS A 401 -1.34 -10.44 -19.68
C LYS A 401 -1.11 -10.59 -21.19
N ASN A 402 0.13 -10.49 -21.66
CA ASN A 402 0.49 -10.58 -23.08
C ASN A 402 -0.22 -9.56 -23.98
N VAL A 403 -0.48 -8.35 -23.46
CA VAL A 403 -0.99 -7.22 -24.25
C VAL A 403 0.14 -6.63 -25.11
N ASN A 404 -0.17 -6.25 -26.35
CA ASN A 404 0.70 -5.49 -27.23
C ASN A 404 0.55 -4.00 -26.93
N ILE A 405 1.64 -3.31 -26.61
CA ILE A 405 1.57 -1.95 -26.05
C ILE A 405 2.39 -0.99 -26.90
N SER A 406 1.72 0.09 -27.31
CA SER A 406 2.36 1.28 -27.85
C SER A 406 2.23 2.42 -26.84
N MET A 407 3.34 3.02 -26.44
CA MET A 407 3.37 4.13 -25.50
C MET A 407 3.72 5.42 -26.22
N VAL A 408 2.84 6.43 -26.13
CA VAL A 408 3.00 7.73 -26.78
C VAL A 408 3.37 8.75 -25.72
N SER A 409 4.47 9.49 -25.90
CA SER A 409 4.90 10.51 -24.94
C SER A 409 5.43 11.76 -25.61
N LYS A 410 5.07 12.92 -25.04
CA LYS A 410 5.65 14.21 -25.40
C LYS A 410 7.12 14.32 -25.01
N ASN A 411 7.59 13.47 -24.10
CA ASN A 411 8.96 13.48 -23.62
C ASN A 411 9.84 12.55 -24.47
N SER A 412 11.14 12.84 -24.51
CA SER A 412 12.14 12.00 -25.17
C SER A 412 12.30 10.65 -24.46
N VAL A 413 12.18 10.62 -23.13
CA VAL A 413 12.27 9.42 -22.30
C VAL A 413 11.25 9.45 -21.15
N PRO A 414 10.86 8.28 -20.59
CA PRO A 414 10.10 8.22 -19.35
C PRO A 414 10.79 8.94 -18.20
N PHE A 415 9.99 9.50 -17.28
CA PHE A 415 10.46 10.16 -16.05
C PHE A 415 11.46 11.31 -16.22
N ILE A 416 11.61 11.91 -17.41
CA ILE A 416 12.60 12.96 -17.64
C ILE A 416 12.53 14.10 -16.61
N GLY A 417 11.32 14.56 -16.27
CA GLY A 417 11.14 15.63 -15.27
C GLY A 417 11.49 15.22 -13.84
N ALA A 418 11.42 13.92 -13.50
CA ALA A 418 11.74 13.43 -12.16
C ALA A 418 13.20 12.99 -12.04
N PHE A 419 13.71 12.25 -13.01
CA PHE A 419 14.99 11.54 -12.92
C PHE A 419 15.99 11.88 -14.03
N GLY A 420 15.63 12.75 -14.97
CA GLY A 420 16.50 13.21 -16.04
C GLY A 420 16.78 12.16 -17.11
N ASP A 421 17.54 12.55 -18.12
CA ASP A 421 17.77 11.73 -19.31
C ASP A 421 18.42 10.38 -19.02
N LYS A 422 19.45 10.35 -18.15
CA LYS A 422 20.23 9.12 -17.94
C LYS A 422 19.40 8.00 -17.31
N ILE A 423 18.61 8.31 -16.28
CA ILE A 423 17.72 7.32 -15.65
C ILE A 423 16.48 7.08 -16.52
N GLY A 424 15.97 8.11 -17.21
CA GLY A 424 14.88 7.93 -18.17
C GLY A 424 15.24 6.97 -19.31
N ASN A 425 16.47 7.02 -19.82
CA ASN A 425 16.99 6.10 -20.82
C ASN A 425 17.08 4.65 -20.31
N ILE A 426 17.36 4.43 -19.02
CA ILE A 426 17.27 3.10 -18.42
C ILE A 426 15.86 2.55 -18.55
N VAL A 427 14.85 3.36 -18.20
CA VAL A 427 13.45 2.94 -18.30
C VAL A 427 13.05 2.73 -19.76
N PHE A 428 13.44 3.62 -20.67
CA PHE A 428 13.23 3.45 -22.11
C PHE A 428 13.82 2.12 -22.63
N ASN A 429 15.05 1.79 -22.25
CA ASN A 429 15.68 0.52 -22.64
C ASN A 429 14.94 -0.70 -22.06
N ILE A 430 14.50 -0.63 -20.79
CA ILE A 430 13.67 -1.67 -20.18
C ILE A 430 12.36 -1.85 -20.96
N LEU A 431 11.70 -0.77 -21.38
CA LEU A 431 10.49 -0.84 -22.19
C LEU A 431 10.77 -1.53 -23.54
N LYS A 432 11.85 -1.14 -24.23
CA LYS A 432 12.28 -1.73 -25.49
C LYS A 432 12.61 -3.23 -25.36
N GLU A 433 13.36 -3.62 -24.34
CA GLU A 433 13.66 -5.03 -24.02
C GLU A 433 12.40 -5.88 -23.79
N LYS A 434 11.29 -5.24 -23.41
CA LYS A 434 9.99 -5.89 -23.17
C LYS A 434 9.02 -5.78 -24.34
N ASN A 435 9.52 -5.40 -25.52
CA ASN A 435 8.75 -5.25 -26.75
C ASN A 435 7.55 -4.33 -26.53
N VAL A 436 7.83 -3.12 -26.02
CA VAL A 436 6.90 -1.99 -25.96
C VAL A 436 7.33 -0.99 -27.02
N ASP A 437 6.40 -0.63 -27.90
CA ASP A 437 6.66 0.36 -28.94
C ASP A 437 6.56 1.76 -28.33
N PHE A 438 7.70 2.37 -28.02
CA PHE A 438 7.74 3.71 -27.43
C PHE A 438 7.90 4.78 -28.52
N TYR A 439 6.97 5.74 -28.54
CA TYR A 439 6.94 6.87 -29.45
C TYR A 439 7.34 8.15 -28.68
N PRO A 440 8.64 8.51 -28.67
CA PRO A 440 9.14 9.69 -27.97
C PRO A 440 8.78 10.98 -28.72
N ASN A 441 8.68 12.11 -28.02
CA ASN A 441 8.43 13.43 -28.61
C ASN A 441 7.20 13.50 -29.54
N THR A 442 6.18 12.69 -29.27
CA THR A 442 4.94 12.64 -30.05
C THR A 442 3.72 12.82 -29.16
N TYR A 443 2.61 13.24 -29.75
CA TYR A 443 1.35 13.34 -29.04
C TYR A 443 0.18 13.00 -29.96
N PRO A 444 -0.90 12.45 -29.40
CA PRO A 444 -2.09 12.15 -30.18
C PRO A 444 -2.78 13.46 -30.58
N VAL A 445 -3.31 13.50 -31.80
CA VAL A 445 -4.10 14.62 -32.33
C VAL A 445 -5.55 14.24 -32.60
N GLU A 446 -5.83 12.96 -32.80
CA GLU A 446 -7.18 12.49 -33.14
C GLU A 446 -7.35 11.00 -32.76
N TYR A 447 -8.55 10.65 -32.29
CA TYR A 447 -8.98 9.27 -32.13
C TYR A 447 -9.72 8.80 -33.38
N ILE A 448 -9.26 7.71 -33.99
CA ILE A 448 -9.92 7.08 -35.15
C ILE A 448 -11.06 6.21 -34.63
N ILE A 449 -12.30 6.59 -34.94
CA ILE A 449 -13.52 5.95 -34.44
C ILE A 449 -14.35 5.45 -35.62
N ASP A 450 -14.83 4.21 -35.54
CA ASP A 450 -15.79 3.69 -36.51
C ASP A 450 -17.20 4.17 -36.15
N ASN A 451 -17.82 4.91 -37.06
CA ASN A 451 -19.19 5.42 -36.91
C ASN A 451 -20.22 4.63 -37.73
N SER A 452 -19.83 3.60 -38.51
CA SER A 452 -20.72 3.00 -39.51
C SER A 452 -20.57 1.49 -39.67
N TYR A 453 -21.65 0.76 -39.35
CA TYR A 453 -21.98 -0.46 -40.07
C TYR A 453 -23.32 -0.19 -40.78
N PHE A 454 -23.30 -0.09 -42.12
CA PHE A 454 -24.48 0.02 -42.98
C PHE A 454 -25.56 1.04 -42.54
N GLY A 455 -25.19 2.29 -42.25
CA GLY A 455 -26.18 3.36 -41.99
C GLY A 455 -26.93 3.24 -40.65
N LEU A 456 -26.68 2.21 -39.84
CA LEU A 456 -27.19 2.09 -38.48
C LEU A 456 -26.17 2.69 -37.50
N LYS A 457 -26.57 3.76 -36.79
CA LYS A 457 -25.76 4.32 -35.69
C LYS A 457 -25.49 3.22 -34.65
N LYS A 458 -24.24 2.75 -34.53
CA LYS A 458 -23.82 1.96 -33.36
C LYS A 458 -24.14 2.79 -32.11
N LYS A 459 -24.86 2.21 -31.15
CA LYS A 459 -25.08 2.83 -29.83
C LYS A 459 -23.76 3.03 -29.07
N ASN A 460 -22.71 2.25 -29.40
CA ASN A 460 -21.42 2.23 -28.71
C ASN A 460 -20.28 2.56 -29.69
N LYS A 461 -19.70 3.76 -29.55
CA LYS A 461 -18.51 4.19 -30.31
C LYS A 461 -17.25 3.56 -29.71
N THR A 462 -16.34 3.12 -30.56
CA THR A 462 -15.06 2.53 -30.16
C THR A 462 -13.90 3.12 -30.96
N ILE A 463 -12.79 3.36 -30.26
CA ILE A 463 -11.52 3.76 -30.86
C ILE A 463 -10.87 2.53 -31.54
N HIS A 464 -10.41 2.68 -32.77
CA HIS A 464 -9.67 1.65 -33.52
C HIS A 464 -8.23 2.08 -33.87
N GLY A 465 -7.90 3.34 -33.59
CA GLY A 465 -6.53 3.83 -33.70
C GLY A 465 -6.36 5.23 -33.14
N VAL A 466 -5.10 5.62 -32.98
CA VAL A 466 -4.69 6.93 -32.49
C VAL A 466 -3.80 7.57 -33.56
N LYS A 467 -4.24 8.70 -34.09
CA LYS A 467 -3.44 9.48 -35.04
C LYS A 467 -2.51 10.40 -34.26
N LEU A 468 -1.24 10.37 -34.59
CA LEU A 468 -0.20 11.18 -33.98
C LEU A 468 -0.01 12.50 -34.74
N ASN A 469 0.65 13.45 -34.09
CA ASN A 469 1.07 14.71 -34.70
C ASN A 469 2.02 14.52 -35.91
N THR A 470 2.66 13.37 -36.03
CA THR A 470 3.49 12.98 -37.19
C THR A 470 2.67 12.54 -38.41
N GLY A 471 1.35 12.33 -38.24
CA GLY A 471 0.47 11.76 -39.26
C GLY A 471 0.35 10.23 -39.21
N GLU A 472 1.23 9.54 -38.47
CA GLU A 472 1.14 8.09 -38.26
C GLU A 472 -0.14 7.72 -37.49
N ILE A 473 -0.74 6.57 -37.82
CA ILE A 473 -1.90 6.01 -37.12
C ILE A 473 -1.51 4.70 -36.46
N ILE A 474 -1.53 4.67 -35.13
CA ILE A 474 -1.33 3.46 -34.34
C ILE A 474 -2.68 2.74 -34.20
N LYS A 475 -2.82 1.54 -34.75
CA LYS A 475 -4.04 0.73 -34.60
C LYS A 475 -4.12 0.11 -33.19
N CYS A 476 -5.28 0.18 -32.56
CA CYS A 476 -5.48 -0.32 -31.21
C CYS A 476 -6.90 -0.80 -30.93
N ASP A 477 -7.05 -1.63 -29.89
CA ASP A 477 -8.33 -2.10 -29.38
C ASP A 477 -8.86 -1.21 -28.25
N TYR A 478 -7.97 -0.54 -27.51
CA TYR A 478 -8.32 0.43 -26.47
C TYR A 478 -7.17 1.39 -26.17
N VAL A 479 -7.49 2.49 -25.50
CA VAL A 479 -6.56 3.55 -25.13
C VAL A 479 -6.60 3.78 -23.62
N ILE A 480 -5.45 4.01 -23.00
CA ILE A 480 -5.34 4.48 -21.62
C ILE A 480 -4.63 5.84 -21.59
N GLU A 481 -5.29 6.84 -21.01
CA GLU A 481 -4.70 8.16 -20.78
C GLU A 481 -4.10 8.25 -19.38
N ALA A 482 -2.80 8.58 -19.32
CA ALA A 482 -2.02 8.81 -18.11
C ALA A 482 -1.37 10.21 -18.13
N LEU A 483 -2.20 11.23 -18.37
CA LEU A 483 -1.82 12.61 -18.73
C LEU A 483 -1.53 13.54 -17.53
N GLY A 484 -1.39 12.99 -16.33
CA GLY A 484 -1.30 13.76 -15.09
C GLY A 484 -2.66 13.90 -14.40
N CYS A 485 -2.77 14.86 -13.49
CA CYS A 485 -3.89 14.95 -12.55
C CYS A 485 -4.24 16.39 -12.18
N LYS A 486 -5.45 16.58 -11.62
CA LYS A 486 -5.98 17.86 -11.12
C LYS A 486 -6.54 17.69 -9.70
N PRO A 487 -6.43 18.70 -8.83
CA PRO A 487 -7.00 18.66 -7.49
C PRO A 487 -8.52 18.73 -7.49
N ASN A 488 -9.15 17.94 -6.63
CA ASN A 488 -10.60 17.95 -6.42
C ASN A 488 -10.98 19.02 -5.38
N SER A 489 -10.96 20.28 -5.77
CA SER A 489 -11.11 21.45 -4.88
C SER A 489 -12.12 22.48 -5.42
N GLU A 490 -12.92 22.11 -6.40
CA GLU A 490 -13.87 22.99 -7.09
C GLU A 490 -14.94 23.57 -6.16
N PHE A 491 -15.34 22.80 -5.15
CA PHE A 491 -16.32 23.19 -4.14
C PHE A 491 -15.81 24.28 -3.16
N LEU A 492 -14.50 24.55 -3.17
CA LEU A 492 -13.85 25.51 -2.28
C LEU A 492 -13.63 26.86 -2.99
N ASN A 493 -13.78 27.96 -2.25
CA ASN A 493 -13.51 29.31 -2.76
C ASN A 493 -12.07 29.46 -3.29
N ASN A 494 -11.89 30.21 -4.38
CA ASN A 494 -10.59 30.46 -5.01
C ASN A 494 -9.57 31.15 -4.09
N LYS A 495 -10.01 31.91 -3.07
CA LYS A 495 -9.11 32.55 -2.09
C LYS A 495 -8.20 31.56 -1.35
N PHE A 496 -8.62 30.30 -1.25
CA PHE A 496 -7.89 29.24 -0.54
C PHE A 496 -6.97 28.41 -1.46
N LYS A 497 -6.93 28.71 -2.75
CA LYS A 497 -6.29 27.87 -3.77
C LYS A 497 -5.25 28.66 -4.56
N ASN A 498 -4.26 27.96 -5.12
CA ASN A 498 -3.41 28.53 -6.17
C ASN A 498 -4.09 28.45 -7.55
N GLU A 499 -3.44 29.01 -8.57
CA GLU A 499 -3.95 29.02 -9.95
C GLU A 499 -4.21 27.63 -10.54
N GLN A 500 -3.50 26.61 -10.04
CA GLN A 500 -3.66 25.21 -10.45
C GLN A 500 -4.77 24.49 -9.68
N GLY A 501 -5.40 25.16 -8.71
CA GLY A 501 -6.47 24.65 -7.87
C GLY A 501 -6.02 23.92 -6.60
N PHE A 502 -4.72 23.84 -6.30
CA PHE A 502 -4.27 23.20 -5.06
C PHE A 502 -4.56 24.08 -3.85
N ILE A 503 -5.01 23.47 -2.76
CA ILE A 503 -5.34 24.17 -1.52
C ILE A 503 -4.05 24.60 -0.82
N LEU A 504 -3.94 25.87 -0.43
CA LEU A 504 -2.77 26.42 0.26
C LEU A 504 -2.90 26.17 1.77
N VAL A 505 -1.94 25.44 2.35
CA VAL A 505 -1.88 25.19 3.80
C VAL A 505 -0.59 25.67 4.44
N ASP A 506 -0.64 25.94 5.73
CA ASP A 506 0.54 26.18 6.56
C ASP A 506 1.25 24.86 6.96
N LYS A 507 2.33 24.97 7.74
CA LYS A 507 3.09 23.82 8.26
C LYS A 507 2.30 22.89 9.19
N HIS A 508 1.13 23.33 9.66
CA HIS A 508 0.22 22.60 10.52
C HIS A 508 -0.99 22.03 9.75
N PHE A 509 -0.98 22.12 8.41
CA PHE A 509 -2.07 21.70 7.51
C PHE A 509 -3.36 22.51 7.65
N LYS A 510 -3.30 23.68 8.28
CA LYS A 510 -4.42 24.62 8.34
C LYS A 510 -4.45 25.43 7.05
N VAL A 511 -5.63 25.56 6.45
CA VAL A 511 -5.81 26.33 5.21
C VAL A 511 -5.56 27.81 5.49
N LYS A 512 -4.78 28.45 4.62
CA LYS A 512 -4.44 29.87 4.75
C LYS A 512 -5.70 30.73 4.86
N ASP A 513 -5.67 31.75 5.72
CA ASP A 513 -6.78 32.70 5.92
C ASP A 513 -8.10 32.06 6.42
N SER A 514 -8.04 30.85 6.98
CA SER A 514 -9.15 30.18 7.65
C SER A 514 -8.82 29.86 9.11
N GLN A 515 -9.84 29.78 9.98
CA GLN A 515 -9.67 29.30 11.36
C GLN A 515 -9.99 27.83 11.55
N ASP A 516 -10.90 27.29 10.73
CA ASP A 516 -11.57 26.01 10.97
C ASP A 516 -11.39 24.99 9.84
N ILE A 517 -10.71 25.38 8.75
CA ILE A 517 -10.48 24.54 7.58
C ILE A 517 -9.04 24.02 7.59
N TYR A 518 -8.90 22.71 7.46
CA TYR A 518 -7.65 22.00 7.26
C TYR A 518 -7.69 21.25 5.94
N ALA A 519 -6.54 21.01 5.33
CA ALA A 519 -6.44 20.18 4.14
C ALA A 519 -5.18 19.30 4.19
N ALA A 520 -5.31 18.05 3.72
CA ALA A 520 -4.25 17.07 3.75
C ALA A 520 -4.34 16.11 2.55
N GLY A 521 -3.21 15.49 2.22
CA GLY A 521 -3.05 14.65 1.04
C GLY A 521 -2.84 15.45 -0.24
N ASP A 522 -2.96 14.74 -1.36
CA ASP A 522 -2.55 15.23 -2.68
C ASP A 522 -3.26 16.53 -3.13
N VAL A 523 -4.37 16.92 -2.51
CA VAL A 523 -5.15 18.13 -2.85
C VAL A 523 -4.48 19.45 -2.43
N CYS A 524 -3.49 19.41 -1.54
CA CYS A 524 -2.88 20.60 -0.96
C CYS A 524 -1.42 20.81 -1.34
N VAL A 525 -0.97 22.07 -1.27
CA VAL A 525 0.44 22.45 -1.26
C VAL A 525 0.81 22.89 0.15
N PHE A 526 1.97 22.44 0.63
CA PHE A 526 2.44 22.66 1.99
C PHE A 526 3.93 23.07 1.98
N PRO A 527 4.41 23.82 2.99
CA PRO A 527 5.83 24.15 3.09
C PRO A 527 6.64 22.90 3.46
N TYR A 528 7.59 22.51 2.60
CA TYR A 528 8.45 21.35 2.85
C TYR A 528 9.51 21.68 3.90
N PHE A 529 9.59 20.92 4.99
CA PHE A 529 10.43 21.28 6.13
C PHE A 529 11.94 21.35 5.85
N VAL A 530 12.43 20.65 4.81
CA VAL A 530 13.85 20.68 4.43
C VAL A 530 14.22 21.98 3.73
N THR A 531 13.36 22.48 2.84
CA THR A 531 13.67 23.62 1.97
C THR A 531 12.89 24.89 2.31
N GLY A 532 11.77 24.77 3.04
CA GLY A 532 10.79 25.83 3.27
C GLY A 532 9.84 26.09 2.09
N GLU A 533 10.17 25.58 0.90
CA GLU A 533 9.43 25.83 -0.34
C GLU A 533 8.04 25.19 -0.32
N PRO A 534 7.02 25.84 -0.91
CA PRO A 534 5.70 25.23 -1.08
C PRO A 534 5.76 24.11 -2.12
N VAL A 535 5.36 22.91 -1.72
CA VAL A 535 5.39 21.72 -2.58
C VAL A 535 4.07 20.97 -2.55
N ASN A 536 3.80 20.21 -3.60
CA ASN A 536 2.79 19.17 -3.64
C ASN A 536 3.48 17.85 -3.96
N ILE A 537 3.40 16.90 -3.01
CA ILE A 537 4.08 15.60 -3.11
C ILE A 537 3.00 14.52 -3.11
N CYS A 538 2.61 14.08 -4.31
CA CYS A 538 1.53 13.10 -4.54
C CYS A 538 1.98 11.67 -4.22
N HIS A 539 2.20 11.40 -2.94
CA HIS A 539 2.64 10.09 -2.47
C HIS A 539 1.77 9.57 -1.35
N TRP A 540 1.51 8.26 -1.42
CA TRP A 540 0.64 7.55 -0.51
C TRP A 540 1.02 7.73 0.97
N ASN A 541 2.29 7.52 1.33
CA ASN A 541 2.74 7.70 2.71
C ASN A 541 2.68 9.16 3.17
N VAL A 542 2.99 10.10 2.26
CA VAL A 542 2.90 11.53 2.54
C VAL A 542 1.46 11.88 2.92
N ALA A 543 0.48 11.48 2.10
CA ALA A 543 -0.93 11.74 2.38
C ALA A 543 -1.39 11.21 3.75
N ILE A 544 -0.95 10.01 4.15
CA ILE A 544 -1.26 9.44 5.48
C ILE A 544 -0.69 10.31 6.59
N GLN A 545 0.60 10.68 6.50
CA GLN A 545 1.24 11.52 7.53
C GLN A 545 0.57 12.89 7.63
N GLN A 546 0.25 13.51 6.50
CA GLN A 546 -0.46 14.79 6.48
C GLN A 546 -1.84 14.67 7.16
N GLY A 547 -2.56 13.57 6.90
CA GLY A 547 -3.85 13.30 7.57
C GLY A 547 -3.72 13.18 9.09
N ARG A 548 -2.70 12.46 9.58
CA ARG A 548 -2.41 12.32 11.02
C ARG A 548 -2.10 13.67 11.65
N ILE A 549 -1.17 14.43 11.07
CA ILE A 549 -0.76 15.74 11.58
C ILE A 549 -1.94 16.72 11.59
N ALA A 550 -2.73 16.78 10.50
CA ALA A 550 -3.89 17.66 10.41
C ALA A 550 -4.91 17.33 11.50
N ALA A 551 -5.25 16.05 11.69
CA ALA A 551 -6.19 15.63 12.74
C ALA A 551 -5.68 15.94 14.15
N ASN A 552 -4.40 15.71 14.44
CA ASN A 552 -3.79 16.15 15.70
C ASN A 552 -3.94 17.66 15.88
N ASN A 553 -3.61 18.45 14.85
CA ASN A 553 -3.66 19.90 14.91
C ASN A 553 -5.09 20.47 14.98
N MET A 554 -6.11 19.73 14.57
CA MET A 554 -7.51 20.15 14.75
C MET A 554 -7.92 20.14 16.22
N ILE A 555 -7.40 19.21 17.02
CA ILE A 555 -7.88 18.93 18.38
C ILE A 555 -6.87 19.31 19.47
N SER A 556 -5.59 19.03 19.25
CA SER A 556 -4.53 19.17 20.25
C SER A 556 -4.02 20.61 20.35
N ASN A 557 -3.61 21.00 21.56
CA ASN A 557 -2.85 22.23 21.81
C ASN A 557 -1.37 22.07 21.45
N ASN A 558 -0.85 20.83 21.47
CA ASN A 558 0.51 20.53 21.04
C ASN A 558 0.54 20.34 19.52
N LYS A 559 0.78 21.44 18.80
CA LYS A 559 0.77 21.43 17.33
C LYS A 559 2.00 20.73 16.77
N GLU A 560 1.77 19.87 15.79
CA GLU A 560 2.79 19.16 15.05
C GLU A 560 3.02 19.81 13.67
N SER A 561 4.24 19.70 13.16
CA SER A 561 4.58 20.11 11.78
C SER A 561 5.06 18.90 11.00
N TYR A 562 4.91 18.94 9.68
CA TYR A 562 5.46 17.89 8.82
C TYR A 562 6.99 17.83 8.93
N ASN A 563 7.54 16.67 9.28
CA ASN A 563 8.98 16.47 9.51
C ASN A 563 9.48 15.15 8.92
N PHE A 564 8.79 14.63 7.91
CA PHE A 564 9.10 13.34 7.29
C PHE A 564 9.81 13.53 5.96
N ILE A 565 10.93 12.83 5.74
CA ILE A 565 11.50 12.73 4.40
C ILE A 565 10.56 11.86 3.55
N PRO A 566 10.02 12.37 2.44
CA PRO A 566 9.11 11.61 1.60
C PRO A 566 9.87 10.46 0.95
N PHE A 567 9.23 9.30 0.92
CA PHE A 567 9.78 8.08 0.33
C PHE A 567 8.74 7.45 -0.58
N PHE A 568 9.16 6.99 -1.75
CA PHE A 568 8.32 6.17 -2.62
C PHE A 568 9.14 5.11 -3.38
N ASN A 569 8.41 4.13 -3.89
CA ASN A 569 8.95 3.15 -4.81
C ASN A 569 8.06 2.99 -6.04
N THR A 570 8.67 2.64 -7.16
CA THR A 570 7.98 2.18 -8.36
C THR A 570 8.65 0.90 -8.85
N ASN A 571 7.85 -0.05 -9.33
CA ASN A 571 8.34 -1.29 -9.90
C ASN A 571 7.98 -1.37 -11.37
N ILE A 572 9.00 -1.48 -12.23
CA ILE A 572 8.84 -1.55 -13.67
C ILE A 572 9.56 -2.81 -14.13
N PHE A 573 8.80 -3.82 -14.54
CA PHE A 573 9.32 -5.12 -14.98
C PHE A 573 10.29 -5.77 -13.98
N GLY A 574 9.99 -5.67 -12.68
CA GLY A 574 10.83 -6.22 -11.61
C GLY A 574 11.97 -5.31 -11.16
N LYS A 575 12.23 -4.20 -11.85
CA LYS A 575 13.20 -3.18 -11.44
C LYS A 575 12.54 -2.22 -10.45
N ASN A 576 12.99 -2.27 -9.19
CA ASN A 576 12.44 -1.47 -8.10
C ASN A 576 13.26 -0.18 -7.94
N PHE A 577 12.74 0.93 -8.47
CA PHE A 577 13.30 2.25 -8.25
C PHE A 577 12.79 2.74 -6.90
N ARG A 578 13.70 3.11 -6.02
CA ARG A 578 13.37 3.66 -4.70
C ARG A 578 13.88 5.08 -4.64
N TYR A 579 13.07 6.00 -4.17
CA TYR A 579 13.40 7.42 -4.11
C TYR A 579 13.03 7.99 -2.74
N SER A 580 13.95 8.75 -2.15
CA SER A 580 13.81 9.41 -0.86
C SER A 580 14.19 10.88 -1.00
N GLY A 581 13.45 11.76 -0.31
CA GLY A 581 13.60 13.21 -0.44
C GLY A 581 12.75 13.80 -1.55
N PHE A 582 12.88 15.10 -1.74
CA PHE A 582 12.17 15.82 -2.79
C PHE A 582 13.01 17.00 -3.22
N VAL A 583 13.23 17.12 -4.52
CA VAL A 583 13.91 18.24 -5.13
C VAL A 583 13.27 18.53 -6.47
N LYS A 584 12.85 19.77 -6.65
CA LYS A 584 12.35 20.29 -7.91
C LYS A 584 13.45 21.08 -8.59
N ASP A 585 13.58 20.97 -9.90
CA ASP A 585 14.53 21.74 -10.70
C ASP A 585 15.97 21.56 -10.17
N TYR A 586 16.39 20.30 -9.98
CA TYR A 586 17.77 19.98 -9.59
C TYR A 586 18.75 20.37 -10.70
N GLU A 587 19.98 20.69 -10.32
CA GLU A 587 21.03 21.18 -11.23
C GLU A 587 21.86 20.03 -11.81
N LYS A 588 22.12 19.00 -11.00
CA LYS A 588 22.93 17.85 -11.41
C LYS A 588 22.57 16.59 -10.62
N ILE A 589 22.98 15.44 -11.16
CA ILE A 589 22.89 14.15 -10.49
C ILE A 589 24.29 13.55 -10.38
N ILE A 590 24.70 13.21 -9.17
CA ILE A 590 25.94 12.45 -8.92
C ILE A 590 25.58 10.97 -8.82
N TYR A 591 26.34 10.12 -9.52
CA TYR A 591 26.11 8.67 -9.53
C TYR A 591 27.22 7.94 -8.79
N GLU A 592 26.84 7.04 -7.92
CA GLU A 592 27.72 6.07 -7.26
C GLU A 592 27.33 4.66 -7.70
N GLY A 593 28.32 3.84 -8.07
CA GLY A 593 28.10 2.48 -8.56
C GLY A 593 27.94 2.40 -10.08
N ASP A 594 27.34 1.32 -10.56
CA ASP A 594 27.26 1.00 -11.99
C ASP A 594 25.83 1.13 -12.51
N VAL A 595 25.60 2.23 -13.22
CA VAL A 595 24.31 2.56 -13.82
C VAL A 595 23.91 1.53 -14.90
N SER A 596 24.89 1.01 -15.64
CA SER A 596 24.64 0.03 -16.72
C SER A 596 24.20 -1.34 -16.19
N LYS A 597 24.63 -1.70 -14.97
CA LYS A 597 24.24 -2.94 -14.27
C LYS A 597 23.02 -2.78 -13.39
N TYR A 598 22.34 -1.63 -13.44
CA TYR A 598 21.19 -1.32 -12.59
C TYR A 598 21.50 -1.43 -11.09
N ASN A 599 22.75 -1.14 -10.68
CA ASN A 599 23.16 -1.16 -9.28
C ASN A 599 23.88 0.14 -8.92
N PHE A 600 23.12 1.15 -8.53
CA PHE A 600 23.64 2.48 -8.26
C PHE A 600 22.84 3.27 -7.23
N VAL A 601 23.47 4.32 -6.71
CA VAL A 601 22.85 5.41 -5.97
C VAL A 601 22.98 6.68 -6.81
N ALA A 602 21.90 7.45 -6.93
CA ALA A 602 21.87 8.72 -7.63
C ALA A 602 21.46 9.83 -6.65
N TYR A 603 22.33 10.83 -6.49
CA TYR A 603 22.15 11.95 -5.58
C TYR A 603 21.74 13.17 -6.38
N PHE A 604 20.58 13.75 -6.07
CA PHE A 604 20.04 14.91 -6.77
C PHE A 604 20.46 16.18 -6.05
N VAL A 605 21.15 17.06 -6.77
CA VAL A 605 21.82 18.22 -6.21
C VAL A 605 21.14 19.51 -6.65
N LYS A 606 20.88 20.41 -5.70
CA LYS A 606 20.41 21.79 -5.94
C LYS A 606 21.09 22.72 -4.95
N ASN A 607 21.56 23.89 -5.37
CA ASN A 607 22.23 24.86 -4.49
C ASN A 607 23.37 24.24 -3.66
N ASN A 608 24.16 23.34 -4.28
CA ASN A 608 25.24 22.60 -3.62
C ASN A 608 24.80 21.74 -2.39
N LYS A 609 23.53 21.33 -2.34
CA LYS A 609 22.94 20.42 -1.35
C LYS A 609 22.30 19.22 -2.02
N ILE A 610 22.23 18.10 -1.28
CA ILE A 610 21.61 16.86 -1.73
C ILE A 610 20.27 16.73 -1.02
N ASP A 611 19.18 16.99 -1.75
CA ASP A 611 17.84 17.04 -1.19
C ASP A 611 17.00 15.79 -1.54
N ALA A 612 17.52 14.94 -2.43
CA ALA A 612 16.93 13.65 -2.75
C ALA A 612 17.94 12.60 -3.25
N ILE A 613 17.59 11.33 -3.08
CA ILE A 613 18.39 10.16 -3.43
C ILE A 613 17.51 9.12 -4.10
N LEU A 614 18.01 8.52 -5.19
CA LEU A 614 17.43 7.35 -5.83
C LEU A 614 18.39 6.15 -5.71
N THR A 615 17.83 4.97 -5.47
CA THR A 615 18.57 3.71 -5.59
C THR A 615 17.90 2.77 -6.58
N LEU A 616 18.71 2.04 -7.35
CA LEU A 616 18.28 0.88 -8.11
C LEU A 616 19.27 -0.27 -7.84
N GLY A 617 18.75 -1.47 -7.61
CA GLY A 617 19.54 -2.71 -7.46
C GLY A 617 20.32 -2.89 -6.15
N ASN A 618 20.17 -1.98 -5.18
CA ASN A 618 20.73 -2.14 -3.84
C ASN A 618 19.68 -1.84 -2.75
N ASN A 619 19.99 -2.26 -1.52
CA ASN A 619 19.10 -2.18 -0.37
C ASN A 619 19.45 -1.04 0.60
N LYS A 620 20.20 -0.02 0.16
CA LYS A 620 20.71 1.04 1.04
C LYS A 620 19.66 2.11 1.38
N MET A 621 18.53 2.15 0.68
CA MET A 621 17.61 3.28 0.71
C MET A 621 17.06 3.63 2.10
N ALA A 622 16.69 2.66 2.95
CA ALA A 622 16.19 2.97 4.29
C ALA A 622 17.24 3.72 5.13
N ALA A 623 18.51 3.30 5.04
CA ALA A 623 19.61 3.97 5.73
C ALA A 623 19.92 5.34 5.12
N LEU A 624 19.84 5.49 3.79
CA LEU A 624 20.03 6.79 3.13
C LEU A 624 18.90 7.78 3.44
N ASN A 625 17.66 7.31 3.54
CA ASN A 625 16.51 8.10 4.00
C ASN A 625 16.74 8.63 5.42
N GLU A 626 17.26 7.78 6.31
CA GLU A 626 17.62 8.19 7.67
C GLU A 626 18.75 9.23 7.69
N CYS A 627 19.74 9.09 6.81
CA CYS A 627 20.81 10.07 6.68
C CYS A 627 20.28 11.43 6.19
N LEU A 628 19.35 11.44 5.23
CA LEU A 628 18.66 12.67 4.79
C LEU A 628 17.90 13.32 5.95
N LEU A 629 17.13 12.52 6.71
CA LEU A 629 16.34 13.01 7.85
C LEU A 629 17.22 13.64 8.94
N LYS A 630 18.36 13.02 9.25
CA LYS A 630 19.31 13.52 10.25
C LYS A 630 20.28 14.57 9.71
N ASN A 631 20.11 15.01 8.46
CA ASN A 631 21.03 15.91 7.75
C ASN A 631 22.50 15.42 7.80
N LYS A 632 22.70 14.10 7.75
CA LYS A 632 24.00 13.43 7.71
C LYS A 632 24.36 13.07 6.27
N VAL A 633 24.37 14.09 5.41
CA VAL A 633 24.67 13.96 4.00
C VAL A 633 26.04 14.56 3.70
N PRO A 634 26.91 13.90 2.91
CA PRO A 634 28.20 14.47 2.54
C PRO A 634 28.06 15.79 1.77
N LYS A 635 29.11 16.62 1.79
CA LYS A 635 29.19 17.75 0.87
C LYS A 635 29.31 17.21 -0.56
N VAL A 636 28.73 17.95 -1.51
CA VAL A 636 28.70 17.56 -2.93
C VAL A 636 30.11 17.25 -3.47
N TYR A 637 31.11 18.10 -3.18
CA TYR A 637 32.48 17.86 -3.64
C TYR A 637 33.10 16.59 -3.06
N GLU A 638 32.69 16.15 -1.86
CA GLU A 638 33.21 14.91 -1.25
C GLU A 638 32.71 13.68 -2.00
N LEU A 639 31.49 13.71 -2.52
CA LEU A 639 30.96 12.64 -3.39
C LEU A 639 31.63 12.66 -4.77
N GLU A 640 31.80 13.85 -5.37
CA GLU A 640 32.40 13.98 -6.70
C GLU A 640 33.87 13.55 -6.72
N ALA A 641 34.62 13.88 -5.66
CA ALA A 641 36.00 13.46 -5.49
C ALA A 641 36.14 12.01 -4.99
N GLY A 642 35.03 11.30 -4.71
CA GLY A 642 35.04 9.94 -4.17
C GLY A 642 35.58 9.82 -2.74
N LEU A 643 35.68 10.93 -1.99
CA LEU A 643 36.11 10.97 -0.59
C LEU A 643 35.05 10.40 0.36
N LYS A 644 33.78 10.54 -0.02
CA LYS A 644 32.61 9.99 0.66
C LYS A 644 31.76 9.23 -0.36
N ASN A 645 30.97 8.29 0.14
CA ASN A 645 30.00 7.50 -0.61
C ASN A 645 28.84 7.07 0.30
N SER A 646 27.89 6.32 -0.25
CA SER A 646 26.71 5.83 0.48
C SER A 646 27.08 5.04 1.73
N ASP A 647 28.16 4.25 1.72
CA ASP A 647 28.58 3.47 2.90
C ASP A 647 29.13 4.37 4.00
N THR A 648 29.96 5.36 3.67
CA THR A 648 30.45 6.34 4.65
C THR A 648 29.33 7.21 5.21
N MET A 649 28.33 7.54 4.38
CA MET A 649 27.13 8.26 4.77
C MET A 649 26.32 7.44 5.79
N ILE A 650 26.09 6.16 5.51
CA ILE A 650 25.39 5.24 6.44
C ILE A 650 26.18 5.02 7.73
N LEU A 651 27.50 4.85 7.65
CA LEU A 651 28.35 4.71 8.84
C LEU A 651 28.25 5.93 9.76
N SER A 652 28.03 7.11 9.22
CA SER A 652 27.84 8.33 10.02
C SER A 652 26.59 8.29 10.91
N LEU A 653 25.61 7.42 10.65
CA LEU A 653 24.44 7.25 11.53
C LEU A 653 24.80 6.62 12.88
N LYS A 654 25.90 5.84 12.94
CA LYS A 654 26.35 5.15 14.14
C LYS A 654 27.09 6.05 15.12
N ASN A 655 27.69 7.13 14.61
CA ASN A 655 28.33 8.19 15.38
C ASN A 655 27.31 9.28 15.72
#